data_AF-A0A0N7ML93-F1
#
_entry.id   AF-A0A0N7ML93-F1
#
_cell.length_a   1.000
_cell.length_b   1.000
_cell.length_c   1.000
_cell.angle_alpha   90.00
_cell.angle_beta   90.00
_cell.angle_gamma   90.00
#
_symmetry.space_group_name_H-M   'P 1'
#
loop_
_entity.id
_entity.type
_entity.pdbx_description
1 polymer ?
#
loop_
_entity_poly.entity_id
_entity_poly.type
_entity_poly.pdbx_seq_one_letter_code
_entity_poly.pdbx_strand_id
1 'polypeptide(L)'
;MSFTRITRDLSVRAMAVLDFIGARLRQSNHVWRRGKGKGTSTILLSILGLIALGLVIGVTHRSSEDLDFLDYDSGSSGLDYSSEELGDTANYEPLAEEEGGRVSNAPKDSEATKKAFKEVLDLIKANSPEGHLEVSKGSECNLNDIGVLDTSKFDRLTKESLEKCLQIPEDTAKKLQETHKKFKTAISEKLLPMFRKLETPAFSGDGILIVGGGKYSVFALPAIRAIRENSGFKLKSSIPIEIIIPPGDKADRGFCDNVLPKVDPLGLTKCVFLDEIFDDSTLSQIEGYQIKALALLVSSFERVLMLDADNYVVNSINEYFSSSALKDKGLILWPDYWRRLHHPKLYDIVDLKVNTDHISRYSIDDISPSYLYKKSAKDTPFHDFSDALPDGGTESGQLLVDKKKHLDSIIMSLYYNYNGKSFYYPILGQGFAGEGDKDTFALASRVMRGPGSFYQVKTPVDTLGHWADAKDEIRLLEEEYDKVEKKFRGCAMLQHDYIEDGKFSSLAGDVLRSTIRSNEEKFCDEWAAKNKGKFSADEKTRREECRKDKEVQDALHEKFRASYKLDYYLAFFSFTGVSFVHSHLPKYDPWEWYENGDMMFDGEKAKKNHKNDPEYVPAHSGHYRMYDSKFKQVSYYDLELANWSVFKSYLCDWENGYKNFGYLSGKIDSTKSPKQSNKGMCKYIEERVEYLKSTTWNDYDV
;
A
#
# COMPACT_ATOMS: atom_id res chain seq x y z
N MET A 1 -21.35 24.81 27.54
CA MET A 1 -19.89 24.64 27.34
C MET A 1 -19.49 25.52 26.17
N SER A 2 -18.67 26.54 26.44
CA SER A 2 -18.48 27.70 25.57
C SER A 2 -17.64 27.42 24.31
N PHE A 3 -18.10 27.99 23.20
CA PHE A 3 -17.49 28.06 21.85
C PHE A 3 -16.02 28.51 21.86
N THR A 4 -15.56 29.15 22.94
CA THR A 4 -14.17 29.63 23.14
C THR A 4 -13.14 28.54 23.43
N ARG A 5 -13.53 27.31 23.81
CA ARG A 5 -12.57 26.19 23.94
C ARG A 5 -12.26 25.48 22.62
N ILE A 6 -13.16 25.54 21.64
CA ILE A 6 -12.99 24.91 20.32
C ILE A 6 -12.08 25.76 19.42
N THR A 7 -12.18 27.09 19.52
CA THR A 7 -11.35 28.03 18.74
C THR A 7 -9.90 28.11 19.22
N ARG A 8 -9.64 27.85 20.51
CA ARG A 8 -8.28 27.79 21.08
C ARG A 8 -7.54 26.48 20.75
N ASP A 9 -8.27 25.38 20.56
CA ASP A 9 -7.69 24.09 20.16
C ASP A 9 -7.43 24.04 18.64
N LEU A 10 -8.26 24.73 17.83
CA LEU A 10 -8.01 24.90 16.39
C LEU A 10 -6.79 25.79 16.07
N SER A 11 -6.58 26.88 16.81
CA SER A 11 -5.46 27.80 16.57
C SER A 11 -4.11 27.21 17.00
N VAL A 12 -4.08 26.44 18.10
CA VAL A 12 -2.87 25.71 18.52
C VAL A 12 -2.55 24.57 17.54
N ARG A 13 -3.55 23.86 17.00
CA ARG A 13 -3.35 22.79 15.99
C ARG A 13 -2.98 23.35 14.61
N ALA A 14 -3.53 24.50 14.22
CA ALA A 14 -3.14 25.19 12.99
C ALA A 14 -1.71 25.77 13.10
N MET A 15 -1.31 26.30 14.26
CA MET A 15 0.06 26.75 14.49
C MET A 15 1.06 25.59 14.56
N ALA A 16 0.68 24.42 15.12
CA ALA A 16 1.53 23.23 15.09
C ALA A 16 1.75 22.70 13.67
N VAL A 17 0.72 22.76 12.81
CA VAL A 17 0.84 22.43 11.38
C VAL A 17 1.69 23.47 10.63
N LEU A 18 1.55 24.76 10.95
CA LEU A 18 2.37 25.83 10.37
C LEU A 18 3.83 25.79 10.84
N ASP A 19 4.10 25.42 12.10
CA ASP A 19 5.46 25.23 12.63
C ASP A 19 6.11 23.98 12.04
N PHE A 20 5.36 22.90 11.82
CA PHE A 20 5.83 21.69 11.13
C PHE A 20 6.13 21.96 9.65
N ILE A 21 5.24 22.69 8.96
CA ILE A 21 5.44 23.17 7.58
C ILE A 21 6.64 24.14 7.51
N GLY A 22 6.78 25.04 8.48
CA GLY A 22 7.87 26.01 8.58
C GLY A 22 9.22 25.37 8.94
N ALA A 23 9.24 24.28 9.71
CA ALA A 23 10.45 23.52 10.01
C ALA A 23 10.97 22.77 8.77
N ARG A 24 10.08 22.14 7.98
CA ARG A 24 10.46 21.47 6.73
C ARG A 24 10.79 22.44 5.58
N LEU A 25 10.13 23.59 5.49
CA LEU A 25 10.50 24.66 4.55
C LEU A 25 11.84 25.33 4.89
N ARG A 26 12.21 25.41 6.17
CA ARG A 26 13.55 25.89 6.59
C ARG A 26 14.65 24.89 6.27
N GLN A 27 14.37 23.59 6.33
CA GLN A 27 15.28 22.53 5.87
C GLN A 27 15.45 22.53 4.33
N SER A 28 14.39 22.81 3.56
CA SER A 28 14.48 22.88 2.09
C SER A 28 15.20 24.13 1.57
N ASN A 29 15.09 25.27 2.26
CA ASN A 29 15.78 26.51 1.88
C ASN A 29 17.31 26.47 2.09
N HIS A 30 17.83 25.59 2.95
CA HIS A 30 19.27 25.47 3.17
C HIS A 30 20.02 24.78 2.01
N VAL A 31 19.29 24.00 1.19
CA VAL A 31 19.79 23.36 -0.04
C VAL A 31 19.78 24.32 -1.24
N TRP A 32 18.97 25.37 -1.19
CA TRP A 32 18.71 26.24 -2.34
C TRP A 32 19.79 27.31 -2.60
N ARG A 33 20.78 27.43 -1.72
CA ARG A 33 21.84 28.44 -1.87
C ARG A 33 22.98 28.05 -2.82
N ARG A 34 22.91 26.90 -3.52
CA ARG A 34 24.01 26.41 -4.40
C ARG A 34 23.67 25.89 -5.80
N GLY A 35 22.43 25.95 -6.29
CA GLY A 35 22.09 25.45 -7.63
C GLY A 35 21.53 26.53 -8.57
N LYS A 36 22.28 26.96 -9.58
CA LYS A 36 21.76 27.74 -10.72
C LYS A 36 21.30 26.78 -11.82
N GLY A 37 20.02 26.83 -12.17
CA GLY A 37 19.48 26.20 -13.38
C GLY A 37 17.99 26.51 -13.56
N LYS A 38 17.63 27.23 -14.63
CA LYS A 38 16.26 27.61 -14.96
C LYS A 38 15.53 26.44 -15.63
N GLY A 39 14.33 26.12 -15.15
CA GLY A 39 13.35 25.28 -15.83
C GLY A 39 11.95 25.59 -15.29
N THR A 40 11.06 26.09 -16.15
CA THR A 40 9.77 26.74 -15.85
C THR A 40 8.69 25.87 -15.19
N SER A 41 8.96 24.59 -14.90
CA SER A 41 8.02 23.64 -14.28
C SER A 41 7.92 23.80 -12.75
N THR A 42 9.04 24.05 -12.07
CA THR A 42 9.10 24.26 -10.61
C THR A 42 8.56 25.61 -10.17
N ILE A 43 8.56 26.60 -11.06
CA ILE A 43 7.90 27.88 -10.83
C ILE A 43 6.38 27.68 -10.87
N LEU A 44 5.86 26.81 -11.76
CA LEU A 44 4.44 26.51 -11.83
C LEU A 44 3.95 25.75 -10.60
N LEU A 45 4.73 24.77 -10.11
CA LEU A 45 4.43 24.02 -8.87
C LEU A 45 4.58 24.88 -7.62
N SER A 46 5.58 25.76 -7.57
CA SER A 46 5.71 26.75 -6.49
C SER A 46 4.58 27.77 -6.53
N ILE A 47 4.12 28.19 -7.72
CA ILE A 47 2.96 29.07 -7.88
C ILE A 47 1.68 28.35 -7.48
N LEU A 48 1.49 27.07 -7.82
CA LEU A 48 0.33 26.28 -7.39
C LEU A 48 0.34 26.03 -5.88
N GLY A 49 1.51 25.77 -5.28
CA GLY A 49 1.68 25.68 -3.83
C GLY A 49 1.45 27.03 -3.13
N LEU A 50 1.88 28.14 -3.74
CA LEU A 50 1.62 29.50 -3.24
C LEU A 50 0.18 29.95 -3.47
N ILE A 51 -0.52 29.45 -4.49
CA ILE A 51 -1.96 29.66 -4.71
C ILE A 51 -2.75 28.85 -3.68
N ALA A 52 -2.36 27.60 -3.40
CA ALA A 52 -2.95 26.81 -2.33
C ALA A 52 -2.72 27.48 -0.96
N LEU A 53 -1.52 27.97 -0.69
CA LEU A 53 -1.18 28.73 0.52
C LEU A 53 -1.91 30.08 0.57
N GLY A 54 -2.04 30.78 -0.56
CA GLY A 54 -2.76 32.04 -0.70
C GLY A 54 -4.27 31.89 -0.55
N LEU A 55 -4.83 30.73 -0.93
CA LEU A 55 -6.23 30.37 -0.66
C LEU A 55 -6.44 30.08 0.84
N VAL A 56 -5.48 29.43 1.51
CA VAL A 56 -5.51 29.21 2.97
C VAL A 56 -5.39 30.53 3.74
N ILE A 57 -4.50 31.43 3.32
CA ILE A 57 -4.34 32.76 3.92
C ILE A 57 -5.53 33.67 3.58
N GLY A 58 -6.06 33.60 2.36
CA GLY A 58 -7.25 34.35 1.94
C GLY A 58 -8.51 33.95 2.71
N VAL A 59 -8.66 32.67 3.07
CA VAL A 59 -9.77 32.19 3.90
C VAL A 59 -9.64 32.65 5.37
N THR A 60 -8.41 32.78 5.89
CA THR A 60 -8.18 33.29 7.26
C THR A 60 -8.35 34.82 7.33
N HIS A 61 -7.89 35.58 6.33
CA HIS A 61 -8.05 37.03 6.30
C HIS A 61 -9.48 37.51 5.99
N ARG A 62 -10.27 36.75 5.21
CA ARG A 62 -11.67 37.11 4.93
C ARG A 62 -12.62 36.85 6.11
N SER A 63 -12.13 36.18 7.15
CA SER A 63 -12.85 35.96 8.41
C SER A 63 -12.60 37.05 9.47
N SER A 64 -11.71 38.01 9.20
CA SER A 64 -11.29 39.05 10.15
C SER A 64 -11.76 40.48 9.78
N GLU A 65 -12.56 40.67 8.73
CA GLU A 65 -13.03 42.01 8.32
C GLU A 65 -14.41 42.41 8.88
N ASP A 66 -15.01 41.59 9.75
CA ASP A 66 -16.16 41.99 10.56
C ASP A 66 -15.81 41.81 12.04
N LEU A 67 -15.36 42.89 12.70
CA LEU A 67 -15.53 43.20 14.13
C LEU A 67 -14.59 44.34 14.57
N ASP A 68 -14.96 45.57 14.23
CA ASP A 68 -14.48 46.77 14.91
C ASP A 68 -15.65 47.32 15.77
N PHE A 69 -15.66 46.99 17.08
CA PHE A 69 -16.20 47.83 18.17
C PHE A 69 -16.03 47.13 19.53
N LEU A 70 -15.06 47.56 20.35
CA LEU A 70 -15.27 48.15 21.69
C LEU A 70 -13.96 48.24 22.47
N ASP A 71 -13.85 49.40 23.11
CA ASP A 71 -12.70 50.03 23.74
C ASP A 71 -12.34 49.46 25.13
N TYR A 72 -11.07 49.66 25.52
CA TYR A 72 -10.51 49.87 26.86
C TYR A 72 -11.03 49.05 28.08
N ASP A 73 -10.14 48.27 28.72
CA ASP A 73 -9.55 48.70 29.99
C ASP A 73 -8.26 47.93 30.34
N SER A 74 -7.31 48.70 30.87
CA SER A 74 -5.98 48.33 31.35
C SER A 74 -6.03 47.75 32.76
N GLY A 75 -5.29 46.68 33.02
CA GLY A 75 -5.19 46.07 34.34
C GLY A 75 -3.92 45.25 34.51
N SER A 76 -2.81 45.93 34.81
CA SER A 76 -1.53 45.38 35.23
C SER A 76 -1.61 44.72 36.61
N SER A 77 -1.18 43.46 36.71
CA SER A 77 -0.47 42.83 37.85
C SER A 77 -0.16 41.39 37.40
N GLY A 78 1.04 40.82 37.48
CA GLY A 78 2.17 41.06 38.37
C GLY A 78 2.44 39.72 39.08
N LEU A 79 3.68 39.20 38.92
CA LEU A 79 4.35 38.23 39.80
C LEU A 79 3.89 36.76 39.71
N ASP A 80 4.71 35.75 39.99
CA ASP A 80 6.14 35.50 39.94
C ASP A 80 6.27 33.98 40.16
N TYR A 81 7.37 33.38 39.71
CA TYR A 81 7.68 31.99 40.01
C TYR A 81 7.99 31.82 41.50
N SER A 82 7.38 30.84 42.17
CA SER A 82 8.02 30.22 43.34
C SER A 82 7.66 28.74 43.46
N SER A 83 8.70 27.98 43.73
CA SER A 83 8.75 26.59 44.12
C SER A 83 8.50 26.51 45.62
N GLU A 84 7.71 25.54 46.06
CA GLU A 84 7.78 25.07 47.44
C GLU A 84 7.27 23.61 47.52
N GLU A 85 8.15 22.76 48.03
CA GLU A 85 7.86 21.40 48.50
C GLU A 85 7.03 21.43 49.79
N LEU A 86 6.19 20.42 49.98
CA LEU A 86 5.69 19.79 51.22
C LEU A 86 4.64 18.77 50.73
N GLY A 87 4.74 17.44 50.90
CA GLY A 87 5.06 16.70 52.12
C GLY A 87 3.75 16.32 52.83
N ASP A 88 3.05 15.25 52.39
CA ASP A 88 2.68 14.08 53.22
C ASP A 88 1.63 13.13 52.58
N THR A 89 2.03 11.86 52.61
CA THR A 89 1.30 10.58 52.77
C THR A 89 -0.19 10.43 52.41
N ALA A 90 -0.49 9.48 51.52
CA ALA A 90 -1.51 8.45 51.74
C ALA A 90 -1.35 7.25 50.77
N ASN A 91 -0.90 6.13 51.33
CA ASN A 91 -1.16 4.72 50.97
C ASN A 91 -1.43 4.35 49.49
N TYR A 92 -0.44 3.74 48.85
CA TYR A 92 -0.62 2.84 47.72
C TYR A 92 -0.12 1.45 48.12
N GLU A 93 -1.03 0.47 48.18
CA GLU A 93 -0.70 -0.94 48.34
C GLU A 93 0.03 -1.45 47.08
N PRO A 94 1.05 -2.32 47.20
CA PRO A 94 1.78 -2.84 46.04
C PRO A 94 0.99 -3.98 45.39
N LEU A 95 0.68 -3.83 44.10
CA LEU A 95 0.31 -4.98 43.27
C LEU A 95 1.55 -5.85 43.07
N ALA A 96 1.43 -7.09 43.54
CA ALA A 96 2.46 -8.10 43.59
C ALA A 96 3.11 -8.36 42.23
N GLU A 97 4.44 -8.52 42.29
CA GLU A 97 5.22 -9.26 41.31
C GLU A 97 4.68 -10.70 41.23
N GLU A 98 4.26 -11.13 40.04
CA GLU A 98 4.21 -12.56 39.74
C GLU A 98 5.32 -12.91 38.77
N GLU A 99 6.16 -13.81 39.26
CA GLU A 99 7.38 -14.35 38.70
C GLU A 99 7.14 -15.12 37.38
N GLY A 100 8.23 -15.23 36.62
CA GLY A 100 8.30 -16.00 35.39
C GLY A 100 7.83 -17.45 35.55
N GLY A 101 6.82 -17.80 34.76
CA GLY A 101 6.41 -19.18 34.49
C GLY A 101 6.74 -19.55 33.05
N ARG A 102 7.84 -20.29 32.85
CA ARG A 102 8.08 -21.07 31.64
C ARG A 102 7.06 -22.21 31.64
N VAL A 103 6.00 -22.12 30.84
CA VAL A 103 5.03 -23.20 30.66
C VAL A 103 4.89 -23.54 29.18
N SER A 104 5.61 -24.58 28.78
CA SER A 104 5.27 -25.40 27.63
C SER A 104 3.99 -26.18 27.95
N ASN A 105 2.85 -25.65 27.51
CA ASN A 105 1.61 -26.42 27.38
C ASN A 105 0.94 -25.91 26.09
N ALA A 106 0.99 -26.70 25.02
CA ALA A 106 0.16 -26.43 23.85
C ALA A 106 -1.32 -26.34 24.31
N PRO A 107 -2.05 -25.25 24.03
CA PRO A 107 -3.43 -25.11 24.50
C PRO A 107 -4.30 -26.25 23.96
N LYS A 108 -5.12 -26.86 24.82
CA LYS A 108 -6.05 -27.95 24.47
C LYS A 108 -7.01 -27.62 23.31
N ASP A 109 -7.18 -26.35 22.98
CA ASP A 109 -8.09 -25.85 21.94
C ASP A 109 -7.41 -25.56 20.58
N SER A 110 -6.08 -25.82 20.51
CA SER A 110 -5.33 -25.84 19.25
C SER A 110 -5.95 -26.82 18.24
N GLU A 111 -6.43 -27.97 18.71
CA GLU A 111 -6.97 -29.02 17.84
C GLU A 111 -8.33 -28.63 17.23
N ALA A 112 -9.23 -27.99 18.00
CA ALA A 112 -10.50 -27.50 17.48
C ALA A 112 -10.31 -26.39 16.45
N THR A 113 -9.34 -25.51 16.69
CA THR A 113 -8.95 -24.45 15.74
C THR A 113 -8.38 -25.04 14.45
N LYS A 114 -7.46 -26.01 14.55
CA LYS A 114 -6.93 -26.76 13.38
C LYS A 114 -8.05 -27.45 12.60
N LYS A 115 -9.00 -28.08 13.30
CA LYS A 115 -10.19 -28.68 12.68
C LYS A 115 -11.03 -27.65 11.94
N ALA A 116 -11.22 -26.46 12.51
CA ALA A 116 -11.94 -25.37 11.86
C ALA A 116 -11.22 -24.90 10.59
N PHE A 117 -9.89 -24.76 10.62
CA PHE A 117 -9.11 -24.42 9.43
C PHE A 117 -9.18 -25.51 8.35
N LYS A 118 -9.08 -26.79 8.73
CA LYS A 118 -9.21 -27.90 7.80
C LYS A 118 -10.59 -27.91 7.12
N GLU A 119 -11.65 -27.70 7.89
CA GLU A 119 -13.01 -27.62 7.38
C GLU A 119 -13.20 -26.47 6.38
N VAL A 120 -12.51 -25.33 6.54
CA VAL A 120 -12.48 -24.27 5.52
C VAL A 120 -11.98 -24.81 4.19
N LEU A 121 -10.84 -25.50 4.19
CA LEU A 121 -10.23 -26.06 2.97
C LEU A 121 -11.07 -27.19 2.37
N ASP A 122 -11.67 -28.05 3.21
CA ASP A 122 -12.55 -29.13 2.76
C ASP A 122 -13.82 -28.57 2.09
N LEU A 123 -14.40 -27.50 2.63
CA LEU A 123 -15.55 -26.83 2.00
C LEU A 123 -15.17 -26.06 0.74
N ILE A 124 -13.98 -25.46 0.68
CA ILE A 124 -13.49 -24.87 -0.57
C ILE A 124 -13.41 -25.97 -1.63
N LYS A 125 -12.70 -27.07 -1.34
CA LYS A 125 -12.57 -28.23 -2.25
C LYS A 125 -13.93 -28.76 -2.71
N ALA A 126 -14.86 -28.96 -1.78
CA ALA A 126 -16.19 -29.50 -2.08
C ALA A 126 -17.06 -28.55 -2.92
N ASN A 127 -16.77 -27.25 -2.90
CA ASN A 127 -17.49 -26.24 -3.68
C ASN A 127 -16.67 -25.69 -4.86
N SER A 128 -15.49 -26.24 -5.15
CA SER A 128 -14.68 -25.80 -6.27
C SER A 128 -15.21 -26.37 -7.59
N PRO A 129 -15.40 -25.55 -8.62
CA PRO A 129 -15.78 -26.02 -9.95
C PRO A 129 -14.67 -26.86 -10.59
N GLU A 130 -15.03 -28.01 -11.17
CA GLU A 130 -14.09 -28.77 -12.01
C GLU A 130 -13.77 -28.05 -13.34
N GLY A 131 -12.55 -28.25 -13.84
CA GLY A 131 -12.11 -27.73 -15.14
C GLY A 131 -11.30 -26.43 -15.03
N HIS A 132 -11.20 -25.72 -16.16
CA HIS A 132 -10.56 -24.41 -16.27
C HIS A 132 -11.24 -23.57 -17.34
N LEU A 133 -11.06 -22.26 -17.27
CA LEU A 133 -11.48 -21.32 -18.29
C LEU A 133 -10.44 -21.27 -19.41
N GLU A 134 -10.88 -21.52 -20.64
CA GLU A 134 -10.04 -21.37 -21.82
C GLU A 134 -9.76 -19.90 -22.07
N VAL A 135 -8.49 -19.49 -21.92
CA VAL A 135 -8.07 -18.11 -22.12
C VAL A 135 -7.67 -17.92 -23.57
N SER A 136 -8.58 -17.35 -24.36
CA SER A 136 -8.29 -16.86 -25.71
C SER A 136 -8.59 -15.37 -25.79
N LYS A 137 -7.60 -14.58 -26.24
CA LYS A 137 -7.81 -13.15 -26.46
C LYS A 137 -8.72 -12.98 -27.67
N GLY A 138 -9.85 -12.30 -27.47
CA GLY A 138 -10.73 -11.94 -28.57
C GLY A 138 -9.99 -11.11 -29.63
N SER A 139 -10.31 -11.32 -30.91
CA SER A 139 -9.67 -10.60 -32.02
C SER A 139 -9.84 -9.08 -31.97
N GLU A 140 -10.83 -8.59 -31.21
CA GLU A 140 -11.11 -7.16 -30.99
C GLU A 140 -10.61 -6.65 -29.64
N CYS A 141 -9.85 -7.44 -28.88
CA CYS A 141 -9.31 -7.03 -27.60
C CYS A 141 -8.23 -5.95 -27.76
N ASN A 142 -8.49 -4.74 -27.24
CA ASN A 142 -7.53 -3.62 -27.22
C ASN A 142 -7.07 -3.25 -25.79
N LEU A 143 -7.22 -4.16 -24.84
CA LEU A 143 -6.70 -3.96 -23.49
C LEU A 143 -5.16 -4.07 -23.47
N ASN A 144 -4.56 -3.34 -22.54
CA ASN A 144 -3.14 -3.33 -22.24
C ASN A 144 -2.96 -2.93 -20.77
N ASP A 145 -1.71 -2.87 -20.31
CA ASP A 145 -1.42 -2.34 -18.98
C ASP A 145 -1.75 -0.85 -18.93
N ILE A 146 -2.71 -0.48 -18.07
CA ILE A 146 -3.21 0.88 -17.93
C ILE A 146 -2.94 1.34 -16.49
N GLY A 147 -2.10 2.36 -16.35
CA GLY A 147 -1.75 2.94 -15.05
C GLY A 147 -2.93 3.64 -14.40
N VAL A 148 -2.95 3.69 -13.07
CA VAL A 148 -4.04 4.28 -12.27
C VAL A 148 -4.34 5.75 -12.61
N LEU A 149 -3.33 6.47 -13.08
CA LEU A 149 -3.41 7.88 -13.48
C LEU A 149 -3.61 8.11 -14.99
N ASP A 150 -3.60 7.06 -15.81
CA ASP A 150 -3.68 7.20 -17.27
C ASP A 150 -5.13 7.36 -17.73
N THR A 151 -5.62 8.60 -17.71
CA THR A 151 -6.99 8.92 -18.16
C THR A 151 -7.14 8.94 -19.68
N SER A 152 -6.04 8.85 -20.44
CA SER A 152 -6.07 8.89 -21.90
C SER A 152 -6.58 7.60 -22.54
N LYS A 153 -6.63 6.50 -21.76
CA LYS A 153 -7.02 5.16 -22.19
C LYS A 153 -8.37 4.70 -21.62
N PHE A 154 -9.21 5.64 -21.19
CA PHE A 154 -10.52 5.31 -20.61
C PHE A 154 -11.46 4.58 -21.58
N ASP A 155 -11.30 4.80 -22.88
CA ASP A 155 -12.01 4.09 -23.96
C ASP A 155 -11.79 2.58 -23.91
N ARG A 156 -10.63 2.14 -23.41
CA ARG A 156 -10.27 0.72 -23.28
C ARG A 156 -10.90 0.07 -22.05
N LEU A 157 -11.40 0.85 -21.10
CA LEU A 157 -11.92 0.37 -19.82
C LEU A 157 -13.44 0.38 -19.72
N THR A 158 -14.13 0.67 -20.82
CA THR A 158 -15.59 0.59 -20.87
C THR A 158 -16.07 -0.85 -20.70
N LYS A 159 -17.36 -1.01 -20.36
CA LYS A 159 -18.00 -2.32 -20.26
C LYS A 159 -17.79 -3.15 -21.54
N GLU A 160 -18.05 -2.54 -22.70
CA GLU A 160 -17.92 -3.20 -24.01
C GLU A 160 -16.46 -3.62 -24.28
N SER A 161 -15.49 -2.74 -24.01
CA SER A 161 -14.07 -3.05 -24.23
C SER A 161 -13.57 -4.20 -23.36
N LEU A 162 -14.00 -4.27 -22.10
CA LEU A 162 -13.65 -5.35 -21.18
C LEU A 162 -14.31 -6.69 -21.58
N GLU A 163 -15.55 -6.68 -22.07
CA GLU A 163 -16.27 -7.89 -22.51
C GLU A 163 -15.66 -8.55 -23.75
N LYS A 164 -14.96 -7.79 -24.60
CA LYS A 164 -14.34 -8.31 -25.83
C LYS A 164 -13.07 -9.10 -25.59
N CYS A 165 -12.43 -8.95 -24.43
CA CYS A 165 -11.09 -9.47 -24.19
C CYS A 165 -11.02 -10.91 -23.71
N LEU A 166 -12.06 -11.39 -23.03
CA LEU A 166 -12.14 -12.76 -22.52
C LEU A 166 -13.54 -13.31 -22.76
N GLN A 167 -13.64 -14.43 -23.50
CA GLN A 167 -14.92 -15.10 -23.71
C GLN A 167 -15.22 -16.01 -22.53
N ILE A 168 -16.36 -15.78 -21.85
CA ILE A 168 -16.81 -16.61 -20.73
C ILE A 168 -18.11 -17.32 -21.14
N PRO A 169 -18.05 -18.63 -21.48
CA PRO A 169 -19.22 -19.41 -21.84
C PRO A 169 -20.32 -19.31 -20.77
N GLU A 170 -21.57 -19.30 -21.21
CA GLU A 170 -22.72 -19.13 -20.30
C GLU A 170 -22.81 -20.29 -19.29
N ASP A 171 -22.51 -21.50 -19.74
CA ASP A 171 -22.52 -22.71 -18.90
C ASP A 171 -21.44 -22.61 -17.81
N THR A 172 -20.25 -22.11 -18.16
CA THR A 172 -19.16 -21.84 -17.20
C THR A 172 -19.58 -20.76 -16.21
N ALA A 173 -20.15 -19.64 -16.68
CA ALA A 173 -20.60 -18.56 -15.80
C ALA A 173 -21.67 -19.04 -14.80
N LYS A 174 -22.66 -19.82 -15.26
CA LYS A 174 -23.68 -20.43 -14.39
C LYS A 174 -23.08 -21.39 -13.38
N LYS A 175 -22.15 -22.27 -13.80
CA LYS A 175 -21.44 -23.18 -12.89
C LYS A 175 -20.69 -22.42 -11.80
N LEU A 176 -19.98 -21.36 -12.17
CA LEU A 176 -19.27 -20.49 -11.23
C LEU A 176 -20.24 -19.79 -10.27
N GLN A 177 -21.38 -19.30 -10.77
CA GLN A 177 -22.40 -18.66 -9.94
C GLN A 177 -23.01 -19.64 -8.92
N GLU A 178 -23.35 -20.85 -9.33
CA GLU A 178 -23.93 -21.87 -8.45
C GLU A 178 -22.95 -22.32 -7.35
N THR A 179 -21.69 -22.60 -7.73
CA THR A 179 -20.64 -23.00 -6.78
C THR A 179 -20.28 -21.88 -5.82
N HIS A 180 -20.15 -20.65 -6.31
CA HIS A 180 -19.92 -19.46 -5.49
C HIS A 180 -21.05 -19.23 -4.49
N LYS A 181 -22.32 -19.32 -4.92
CA LYS A 181 -23.48 -19.18 -4.04
C LYS A 181 -23.53 -20.24 -2.94
N LYS A 182 -23.24 -21.50 -3.29
CA LYS A 182 -23.16 -22.61 -2.31
C LYS A 182 -22.06 -22.34 -1.28
N PHE A 183 -20.87 -21.93 -1.73
CA PHE A 183 -19.76 -21.64 -0.82
C PHE A 183 -20.03 -20.42 0.07
N LYS A 184 -20.60 -19.34 -0.48
CA LYS A 184 -21.03 -18.16 0.29
C LYS A 184 -22.00 -18.54 1.43
N THR A 185 -22.94 -19.44 1.13
CA THR A 185 -23.90 -19.97 2.12
C THR A 185 -23.19 -20.82 3.18
N ALA A 186 -22.25 -21.67 2.78
CA ALA A 186 -21.45 -22.49 3.68
C ALA A 186 -20.60 -21.65 4.65
N ILE A 187 -20.08 -20.49 4.21
CA ILE A 187 -19.39 -19.54 5.09
C ILE A 187 -20.33 -19.09 6.22
N SER A 188 -21.52 -18.59 5.88
CA SER A 188 -22.46 -18.02 6.86
C SER A 188 -23.09 -19.06 7.78
N GLU A 189 -23.46 -20.22 7.26
CA GLU A 189 -24.27 -21.21 7.99
C GLU A 189 -23.42 -22.24 8.73
N LYS A 190 -22.17 -22.49 8.29
CA LYS A 190 -21.31 -23.53 8.85
C LYS A 190 -19.99 -22.98 9.40
N LEU A 191 -19.22 -22.25 8.59
CA LEU A 191 -17.87 -21.84 8.98
C LEU A 191 -17.87 -20.77 10.08
N LEU A 192 -18.57 -19.64 9.89
CA LEU A 192 -18.58 -18.58 10.91
C LEU A 192 -19.15 -19.06 12.27
N PRO A 193 -20.25 -19.84 12.32
CA PRO A 193 -20.71 -20.43 13.57
C PRO A 193 -19.69 -21.36 14.23
N MET A 194 -18.91 -22.10 13.46
CA MET A 194 -17.85 -22.97 13.98
C MET A 194 -16.75 -22.16 14.67
N PHE A 195 -16.26 -21.08 14.05
CA PHE A 195 -15.28 -20.19 14.68
C PHE A 195 -15.81 -19.48 15.92
N ARG A 196 -17.10 -19.11 15.94
CA ARG A 196 -17.74 -18.46 17.11
C ARG A 196 -17.94 -19.40 18.30
N LYS A 197 -17.94 -20.71 18.08
CA LYS A 197 -18.17 -21.74 19.10
C LYS A 197 -16.88 -22.27 19.73
N LEU A 198 -15.72 -21.81 19.28
CA LEU A 198 -14.45 -22.17 19.90
C LEU A 198 -14.42 -21.64 21.36
N GLU A 199 -13.92 -22.45 22.30
CA GLU A 199 -13.86 -22.06 23.71
C GLU A 199 -12.85 -20.94 23.92
N THR A 200 -11.74 -21.00 23.18
CA THR A 200 -10.74 -19.96 23.04
C THR A 200 -10.83 -19.33 21.65
N PRO A 201 -10.73 -17.99 21.54
CA PRO A 201 -10.70 -17.35 20.24
C PRO A 201 -9.54 -17.88 19.39
N ALA A 202 -9.83 -18.26 18.13
CA ALA A 202 -8.80 -18.67 17.17
C ALA A 202 -7.73 -17.59 16.94
N PHE A 203 -8.09 -16.32 17.18
CA PHE A 203 -7.27 -15.16 16.88
C PHE A 203 -7.28 -14.18 18.05
N SER A 204 -6.14 -13.58 18.36
CA SER A 204 -6.02 -12.56 19.40
C SER A 204 -4.82 -11.63 19.16
N GLY A 205 -4.94 -10.38 19.59
CA GLY A 205 -3.82 -9.43 19.55
C GLY A 205 -3.47 -8.92 18.15
N ASP A 206 -2.36 -8.18 18.11
CA ASP A 206 -1.89 -7.44 16.93
C ASP A 206 -0.55 -8.00 16.50
N GLY A 207 -0.33 -8.14 15.20
CA GLY A 207 0.94 -8.63 14.70
C GLY A 207 1.13 -8.41 13.21
N ILE A 208 2.37 -8.66 12.78
CA ILE A 208 2.76 -8.65 11.38
C ILE A 208 2.88 -10.08 10.90
N LEU A 209 2.37 -10.34 9.71
CA LEU A 209 2.52 -11.63 9.04
C LEU A 209 3.40 -11.47 7.81
N ILE A 210 4.38 -12.37 7.67
CA ILE A 210 5.21 -12.49 6.46
C ILE A 210 5.09 -13.92 5.96
N VAL A 211 4.90 -14.10 4.65
CA VAL A 211 5.01 -15.43 4.02
C VAL A 211 6.47 -15.67 3.67
N GLY A 212 7.09 -16.65 4.32
CA GLY A 212 8.46 -17.10 4.06
C GLY A 212 8.50 -18.31 3.12
N GLY A 213 9.56 -19.10 3.21
CA GLY A 213 9.79 -20.28 2.40
C GLY A 213 10.72 -20.02 1.20
N GLY A 214 11.69 -20.90 0.99
CA GLY A 214 12.63 -20.84 -0.13
C GLY A 214 13.39 -19.50 -0.14
N LYS A 215 13.34 -18.79 -1.28
CA LYS A 215 13.99 -17.47 -1.39
C LYS A 215 13.36 -16.40 -0.50
N TYR A 216 12.08 -16.54 -0.16
CA TYR A 216 11.37 -15.55 0.66
C TYR A 216 11.86 -15.56 2.12
N SER A 217 12.37 -16.69 2.62
CA SER A 217 13.05 -16.72 3.94
C SER A 217 14.31 -15.85 3.94
N VAL A 218 15.04 -15.79 2.81
CA VAL A 218 16.18 -14.87 2.66
C VAL A 218 15.72 -13.41 2.63
N PHE A 219 14.59 -13.10 1.99
CA PHE A 219 14.06 -11.72 1.96
C PHE A 219 13.45 -11.29 3.29
N ALA A 220 12.82 -12.21 4.03
CA ALA A 220 12.25 -11.94 5.34
C ALA A 220 13.31 -11.45 6.34
N LEU A 221 14.55 -11.92 6.20
CA LEU A 221 15.68 -11.55 7.06
C LEU A 221 15.88 -10.02 7.16
N PRO A 222 16.14 -9.27 6.06
CA PRO A 222 16.21 -7.80 6.12
C PRO A 222 14.85 -7.14 6.41
N ALA A 223 13.73 -7.73 6.02
CA ALA A 223 12.41 -7.17 6.33
C ALA A 223 12.13 -7.11 7.85
N ILE A 224 12.48 -8.15 8.60
CA ILE A 224 12.39 -8.18 10.08
C ILE A 224 13.22 -7.05 10.67
N ARG A 225 14.46 -6.87 10.18
CA ARG A 225 15.34 -5.79 10.65
C ARG A 225 14.72 -4.41 10.38
N ALA A 226 14.20 -4.18 9.17
CA ALA A 226 13.55 -2.93 8.80
C ALA A 226 12.33 -2.64 9.69
N ILE A 227 11.50 -3.64 10.00
CA ILE A 227 10.38 -3.50 10.94
C ILE A 227 10.87 -3.09 12.32
N ARG A 228 11.89 -3.77 12.85
CA ARG A 228 12.39 -3.52 14.21
C ARG A 228 13.06 -2.14 14.36
N GLU A 229 13.72 -1.65 13.31
CA GLU A 229 14.36 -0.34 13.33
C GLU A 229 13.39 0.83 13.08
N ASN A 230 12.42 0.66 12.19
CA ASN A 230 11.66 1.79 11.65
C ASN A 230 10.20 1.89 12.11
N SER A 231 9.62 0.81 12.63
CA SER A 231 8.16 0.76 12.90
C SER A 231 7.67 1.78 13.94
N GLY A 232 8.56 2.35 14.74
CA GLY A 232 8.23 3.32 15.79
C GLY A 232 7.72 2.70 17.09
N PHE A 233 7.61 1.36 17.18
CA PHE A 233 7.26 0.67 18.42
C PHE A 233 8.46 0.62 19.37
N LYS A 234 8.24 0.96 20.65
CA LYS A 234 9.28 0.84 21.69
C LYS A 234 9.61 -0.64 21.92
N LEU A 235 10.84 -0.95 22.33
CA LEU A 235 11.31 -2.33 22.63
C LEU A 235 10.37 -3.14 23.53
N LYS A 236 9.72 -2.50 24.53
CA LYS A 236 8.75 -3.16 25.44
C LYS A 236 7.33 -3.32 24.86
N SER A 237 7.04 -2.66 23.74
CA SER A 237 5.75 -2.68 23.03
C SER A 237 5.93 -3.05 21.56
N SER A 238 6.98 -3.80 21.24
CA SER A 238 7.31 -4.16 19.86
C SER A 238 6.27 -5.14 19.34
N ILE A 239 5.93 -5.01 18.06
CA ILE A 239 4.89 -5.81 17.43
C ILE A 239 5.40 -7.22 17.13
N PRO A 240 4.70 -8.29 17.54
CA PRO A 240 5.10 -9.64 17.21
C PRO A 240 4.98 -9.91 15.70
N ILE A 241 5.83 -10.81 15.20
CA ILE A 241 5.88 -11.19 13.78
C ILE A 241 5.70 -12.71 13.67
N GLU A 242 4.82 -13.15 12.77
CA GLU A 242 4.69 -14.55 12.36
C GLU A 242 5.20 -14.73 10.94
N ILE A 243 6.17 -15.63 10.76
CA ILE A 243 6.66 -16.04 9.45
C ILE A 243 5.99 -17.36 9.09
N ILE A 244 5.07 -17.33 8.13
CA ILE A 244 4.36 -18.53 7.69
C ILE A 244 5.22 -19.26 6.66
N ILE A 245 5.59 -20.51 6.96
CA ILE A 245 6.44 -21.35 6.10
C ILE A 245 5.56 -22.38 5.37
N PRO A 246 5.57 -22.38 4.02
CA PRO A 246 4.89 -23.38 3.21
C PRO A 246 5.44 -24.80 3.43
N PRO A 247 4.65 -25.86 3.17
CA PRO A 247 5.05 -27.25 3.45
C PRO A 247 6.26 -27.74 2.64
N GLY A 248 6.53 -27.13 1.48
CA GLY A 248 7.64 -27.51 0.59
C GLY A 248 9.02 -27.11 1.12
N ASP A 249 9.09 -26.19 2.08
CA ASP A 249 10.33 -25.50 2.47
C ASP A 249 10.85 -25.95 3.85
N LYS A 250 10.77 -27.25 4.16
CA LYS A 250 11.21 -27.81 5.46
C LYS A 250 12.67 -27.49 5.82
N ALA A 251 13.51 -27.27 4.82
CA ALA A 251 14.91 -26.87 5.00
C ALA A 251 15.05 -25.49 5.70
N ASP A 252 14.03 -24.65 5.66
CA ASP A 252 14.03 -23.34 6.32
C ASP A 252 13.81 -23.43 7.85
N ARG A 253 13.65 -24.64 8.41
CA ARG A 253 13.78 -24.84 9.86
C ARG A 253 15.12 -24.33 10.39
N GLY A 254 16.20 -24.46 9.62
CA GLY A 254 17.51 -23.89 9.99
C GLY A 254 17.46 -22.37 10.18
N PHE A 255 16.73 -21.65 9.32
CA PHE A 255 16.53 -20.21 9.44
C PHE A 255 15.75 -19.88 10.72
N CYS A 256 14.64 -20.59 10.96
CA CYS A 256 13.79 -20.37 12.12
C CYS A 256 14.47 -20.70 13.45
N ASP A 257 15.24 -21.79 13.53
CA ASP A 257 15.81 -22.29 14.78
C ASP A 257 17.15 -21.61 15.10
N ASN A 258 17.96 -21.29 14.08
CA ASN A 258 19.32 -20.79 14.28
C ASN A 258 19.43 -19.28 14.02
N VAL A 259 18.85 -18.78 12.92
CA VAL A 259 19.05 -17.40 12.47
C VAL A 259 18.10 -16.44 13.16
N LEU A 260 16.82 -16.77 13.18
CA LEU A 260 15.77 -15.89 13.71
C LEU A 260 16.03 -15.42 15.15
N PRO A 261 16.47 -16.26 16.11
CA PRO A 261 16.76 -15.81 17.47
C PRO A 261 17.89 -14.79 17.57
N LYS A 262 18.77 -14.72 16.57
CA LYS A 262 19.85 -13.71 16.51
C LYS A 262 19.39 -12.42 15.84
N VAL A 263 18.53 -12.54 14.83
CA VAL A 263 17.96 -11.40 14.09
C VAL A 263 16.97 -10.62 14.95
N ASP A 264 16.12 -11.33 15.71
CA ASP A 264 15.17 -10.76 16.65
C ASP A 264 15.36 -11.36 18.06
N PRO A 265 16.36 -10.88 18.82
CA PRO A 265 16.67 -11.41 20.16
C PRO A 265 15.57 -11.14 21.19
N LEU A 266 14.55 -10.35 20.84
CA LEU A 266 13.36 -10.13 21.68
C LEU A 266 12.47 -11.37 21.77
N GLY A 267 12.63 -12.34 20.87
CA GLY A 267 11.79 -13.54 20.80
C GLY A 267 10.34 -13.25 20.40
N LEU A 268 10.10 -12.09 19.78
CA LEU A 268 8.77 -11.65 19.33
C LEU A 268 8.47 -12.08 17.88
N THR A 269 9.46 -12.64 17.18
CA THR A 269 9.25 -13.27 15.87
C THR A 269 9.31 -14.79 16.00
N LYS A 270 8.36 -15.49 15.38
CA LYS A 270 8.34 -16.95 15.32
C LYS A 270 7.96 -17.45 13.92
N CYS A 271 8.41 -18.64 13.58
CA CYS A 271 7.92 -19.34 12.40
C CYS A 271 6.68 -20.17 12.73
N VAL A 272 5.76 -20.28 11.77
CA VAL A 272 4.59 -21.16 11.81
C VAL A 272 4.61 -22.00 10.55
N PHE A 273 4.75 -23.30 10.69
CA PHE A 273 4.83 -24.22 9.55
C PHE A 273 3.46 -24.76 9.19
N LEU A 274 3.07 -24.65 7.92
CA LEU A 274 1.75 -25.10 7.46
C LEU A 274 1.59 -26.63 7.54
N ASP A 275 2.69 -27.39 7.43
CA ASP A 275 2.70 -28.86 7.56
C ASP A 275 2.47 -29.35 9.01
N GLU A 276 2.54 -28.46 10.00
CA GLU A 276 2.18 -28.75 11.40
C GLU A 276 0.70 -28.45 11.70
N ILE A 277 0.02 -27.76 10.79
CA ILE A 277 -1.39 -27.37 10.90
C ILE A 277 -2.28 -28.25 10.03
N PHE A 278 -1.83 -28.56 8.82
CA PHE A 278 -2.58 -29.32 7.83
C PHE A 278 -1.84 -30.59 7.43
N ASP A 279 -2.60 -31.63 7.10
CA ASP A 279 -2.03 -32.84 6.52
C ASP A 279 -1.61 -32.63 5.04
N ASP A 280 -0.69 -33.45 4.55
CA ASP A 280 -0.18 -33.37 3.17
C ASP A 280 -1.30 -33.44 2.12
N SER A 281 -2.36 -34.23 2.39
CA SER A 281 -3.52 -34.34 1.51
C SER A 281 -4.26 -33.01 1.36
N THR A 282 -4.35 -32.25 2.45
CA THR A 282 -4.99 -30.94 2.51
C THR A 282 -4.17 -29.92 1.71
N LEU A 283 -2.85 -29.98 1.80
CA LEU A 283 -1.91 -29.02 1.20
C LEU A 283 -1.51 -29.32 -0.24
N SER A 284 -1.72 -30.54 -0.73
CA SER A 284 -1.25 -30.99 -2.08
C SER A 284 -1.75 -30.18 -3.27
N GLN A 285 -2.78 -29.34 -3.10
CA GLN A 285 -3.36 -28.48 -4.15
C GLN A 285 -3.14 -26.98 -3.89
N ILE A 286 -2.38 -26.62 -2.85
CA ILE A 286 -2.12 -25.23 -2.47
C ILE A 286 -0.75 -24.81 -3.00
N GLU A 287 -0.73 -24.00 -4.05
CA GLU A 287 0.50 -23.50 -4.68
C GLU A 287 0.50 -21.97 -4.87
N GLY A 288 1.65 -21.35 -4.67
CA GLY A 288 1.90 -19.95 -5.02
C GLY A 288 1.00 -18.96 -4.27
N TYR A 289 0.29 -18.08 -5.01
CA TYR A 289 -0.49 -16.96 -4.46
C TYR A 289 -1.60 -17.36 -3.48
N GLN A 290 -2.03 -18.62 -3.50
CA GLN A 290 -3.02 -19.17 -2.56
C GLN A 290 -2.56 -19.09 -1.10
N ILE A 291 -1.25 -19.01 -0.88
CA ILE A 291 -0.63 -19.05 0.45
C ILE A 291 -0.96 -17.78 1.24
N LYS A 292 -1.13 -16.60 0.64
CA LYS A 292 -1.35 -15.34 1.39
C LYS A 292 -2.66 -15.36 2.19
N ALA A 293 -3.76 -15.74 1.56
CA ALA A 293 -5.06 -15.84 2.23
C ALA A 293 -5.08 -16.97 3.28
N LEU A 294 -4.39 -18.09 3.00
CA LEU A 294 -4.23 -19.18 3.95
C LEU A 294 -3.38 -18.76 5.17
N ALA A 295 -2.30 -18.03 4.93
CA ALA A 295 -1.41 -17.48 5.95
C ALA A 295 -2.18 -16.55 6.90
N LEU A 296 -3.00 -15.64 6.35
CA LEU A 296 -3.91 -14.79 7.15
C LEU A 296 -4.89 -15.61 8.00
N LEU A 297 -5.44 -16.69 7.43
CA LEU A 297 -6.36 -17.58 8.14
C LEU A 297 -5.66 -18.28 9.31
N VAL A 298 -4.46 -18.81 9.13
CA VAL A 298 -3.76 -19.59 10.19
C VAL A 298 -3.01 -18.75 11.21
N SER A 299 -2.70 -17.48 10.89
CA SER A 299 -2.04 -16.58 11.83
C SER A 299 -2.80 -16.50 13.15
N SER A 300 -2.08 -16.40 14.26
CA SER A 300 -2.72 -16.27 15.57
C SER A 300 -3.23 -14.86 15.86
N PHE A 301 -2.86 -13.85 15.08
CA PHE A 301 -3.25 -12.45 15.33
C PHE A 301 -4.69 -12.15 14.90
N GLU A 302 -5.41 -11.33 15.68
CA GLU A 302 -6.75 -10.82 15.33
C GLU A 302 -6.64 -9.66 14.33
N ARG A 303 -5.73 -8.70 14.58
CA ARG A 303 -5.42 -7.63 13.63
C ARG A 303 -4.05 -7.89 13.03
N VAL A 304 -4.01 -8.09 11.72
CA VAL A 304 -2.81 -8.55 10.99
C VAL A 304 -2.41 -7.51 9.94
N LEU A 305 -1.19 -6.99 10.01
CA LEU A 305 -0.53 -6.36 8.87
C LEU A 305 0.23 -7.45 8.12
N MET A 306 -0.27 -7.89 6.97
CA MET A 306 0.45 -8.82 6.10
C MET A 306 1.39 -8.03 5.20
N LEU A 307 2.64 -8.51 5.08
CA LEU A 307 3.68 -7.97 4.20
C LEU A 307 4.31 -9.11 3.42
N ASP A 308 4.57 -8.88 2.13
CA ASP A 308 5.47 -9.74 1.36
C ASP A 308 6.89 -9.66 1.95
N ALA A 309 7.67 -10.72 1.78
CA ALA A 309 8.99 -10.83 2.40
C ALA A 309 10.01 -9.79 1.89
N ASP A 310 9.74 -9.16 0.75
CA ASP A 310 10.54 -8.10 0.14
C ASP A 310 9.87 -6.71 0.24
N ASN A 311 9.01 -6.56 1.24
CA ASN A 311 8.35 -5.31 1.57
C ASN A 311 8.89 -4.74 2.89
N TYR A 312 9.55 -3.57 2.81
CA TYR A 312 10.32 -3.01 3.90
C TYR A 312 9.59 -1.83 4.55
N VAL A 313 9.42 -1.88 5.87
CA VAL A 313 9.00 -0.73 6.67
C VAL A 313 10.17 0.25 6.77
N VAL A 314 10.03 1.43 6.17
CA VAL A 314 11.09 2.45 6.13
C VAL A 314 10.78 3.69 6.97
N ASN A 315 9.54 3.83 7.42
CA ASN A 315 9.12 4.88 8.35
C ASN A 315 8.10 4.31 9.35
N SER A 316 7.84 5.07 10.41
CA SER A 316 6.95 4.66 11.51
C SER A 316 5.57 4.25 11.01
N ILE A 317 5.11 3.09 11.46
CA ILE A 317 3.75 2.57 11.28
C ILE A 317 3.00 2.53 12.63
N ASN A 318 3.45 3.37 13.58
CA ASN A 318 2.77 3.52 14.86
C ASN A 318 1.29 3.87 14.63
N GLU A 319 0.43 3.43 15.53
CA GLU A 319 -1.03 3.59 15.47
C GLU A 319 -1.78 2.80 14.38
N TYR A 320 -1.10 2.11 13.45
CA TYR A 320 -1.74 1.34 12.37
C TYR A 320 -2.84 0.40 12.90
N PHE A 321 -2.62 -0.28 14.03
CA PHE A 321 -3.59 -1.23 14.58
C PHE A 321 -4.71 -0.59 15.39
N SER A 322 -4.66 0.73 15.60
CA SER A 322 -5.55 1.48 16.50
C SER A 322 -6.34 2.60 15.82
N SER A 323 -6.08 2.86 14.54
CA SER A 323 -6.70 3.95 13.77
C SER A 323 -8.22 3.82 13.69
N SER A 324 -8.89 4.96 13.49
CA SER A 324 -10.35 4.99 13.27
C SER A 324 -10.75 4.30 11.96
N ALA A 325 -9.95 4.42 10.89
CA ALA A 325 -10.24 3.79 9.60
C ALA A 325 -10.22 2.26 9.69
N LEU A 326 -9.26 1.66 10.40
CA LEU A 326 -9.25 0.22 10.66
C LEU A 326 -10.43 -0.18 11.56
N LYS A 327 -10.69 0.59 12.63
CA LYS A 327 -11.83 0.37 13.53
C LYS A 327 -13.19 0.54 12.87
N ASP A 328 -13.30 1.27 11.78
CA ASP A 328 -14.53 1.38 10.98
C ASP A 328 -14.59 0.25 9.97
N LYS A 329 -13.64 0.24 9.03
CA LYS A 329 -13.66 -0.65 7.87
C LYS A 329 -13.30 -2.09 8.22
N GLY A 330 -12.24 -2.30 8.99
CA GLY A 330 -11.69 -3.62 9.30
C GLY A 330 -10.77 -4.20 8.21
N LEU A 331 -10.67 -3.56 7.04
CA LEU A 331 -9.77 -3.94 5.97
C LEU A 331 -9.20 -2.68 5.31
N ILE A 332 -7.87 -2.58 5.28
CA ILE A 332 -7.09 -1.54 4.62
C ILE A 332 -6.26 -2.19 3.51
N LEU A 333 -6.37 -1.65 2.31
CA LEU A 333 -5.72 -2.13 1.09
C LEU A 333 -4.88 -1.02 0.48
N TRP A 334 -3.75 -1.38 -0.12
CA TRP A 334 -2.88 -0.46 -0.84
C TRP A 334 -3.08 -0.59 -2.36
N PRO A 335 -2.95 0.51 -3.11
CA PRO A 335 -3.08 0.47 -4.56
C PRO A 335 -1.89 -0.24 -5.21
N ASP A 336 -2.15 -0.82 -6.38
CA ASP A 336 -1.18 -1.24 -7.39
C ASP A 336 -0.95 -0.07 -8.38
N TYR A 337 0.05 -0.18 -9.26
CA TYR A 337 0.24 0.74 -10.39
C TYR A 337 -0.94 0.73 -11.36
N TRP A 338 -1.63 -0.41 -11.46
CA TRP A 338 -2.57 -0.70 -12.53
C TRP A 338 -4.02 -0.44 -12.14
N ARG A 339 -4.85 -0.09 -13.13
CA ARG A 339 -6.31 -0.05 -12.99
C ARG A 339 -6.91 -1.46 -12.95
N ARG A 340 -8.15 -1.57 -12.46
CA ARG A 340 -8.90 -2.82 -12.46
C ARG A 340 -9.38 -3.15 -13.86
N LEU A 341 -9.15 -4.39 -14.27
CA LEU A 341 -9.50 -4.91 -15.59
C LEU A 341 -10.55 -6.03 -15.47
N HIS A 342 -11.41 -5.99 -14.45
CA HIS A 342 -12.34 -7.09 -14.18
C HIS A 342 -13.32 -7.25 -15.33
N HIS A 343 -13.49 -8.47 -15.81
CA HIS A 343 -14.50 -8.76 -16.82
C HIS A 343 -15.91 -8.49 -16.23
N PRO A 344 -16.82 -7.73 -16.90
CA PRO A 344 -18.12 -7.35 -16.34
C PRO A 344 -18.99 -8.53 -15.87
N LYS A 345 -18.94 -9.66 -16.58
CA LYS A 345 -19.64 -10.92 -16.19
C LYS A 345 -19.22 -11.48 -14.83
N LEU A 346 -18.09 -11.04 -14.26
CA LEU A 346 -17.70 -11.34 -12.88
C LEU A 346 -18.82 -10.97 -11.90
N TYR A 347 -19.45 -9.82 -12.11
CA TYR A 347 -20.48 -9.30 -11.21
C TYR A 347 -21.73 -10.17 -11.23
N ASP A 348 -22.11 -10.72 -12.40
CA ASP A 348 -23.18 -11.72 -12.50
C ASP A 348 -22.82 -13.02 -11.78
N ILE A 349 -21.57 -13.49 -11.96
CA ILE A 349 -21.05 -14.71 -11.30
C ILE A 349 -21.10 -14.59 -9.77
N VAL A 350 -20.78 -13.42 -9.21
CA VAL A 350 -20.77 -13.21 -7.75
C VAL A 350 -22.03 -12.56 -7.18
N ASP A 351 -23.10 -12.47 -8.00
CA ASP A 351 -24.41 -11.89 -7.66
C ASP A 351 -24.32 -10.45 -7.11
N LEU A 352 -23.58 -9.60 -7.83
CA LEU A 352 -23.47 -8.17 -7.59
C LEU A 352 -24.10 -7.38 -8.73
N LYS A 353 -24.83 -6.32 -8.40
CA LYS A 353 -25.41 -5.40 -9.39
C LYS A 353 -24.57 -4.13 -9.46
N VAL A 354 -24.19 -3.75 -10.68
CA VAL A 354 -23.54 -2.47 -10.98
C VAL A 354 -24.57 -1.52 -11.57
N ASN A 355 -24.69 -0.33 -11.00
CA ASN A 355 -25.59 0.69 -11.49
C ASN A 355 -24.88 1.53 -12.57
N THR A 356 -25.07 1.12 -13.82
CA THR A 356 -24.50 1.80 -14.99
C THR A 356 -25.18 3.13 -15.32
N ASP A 357 -26.25 3.50 -14.63
CA ASP A 357 -26.92 4.79 -14.84
C ASP A 357 -26.17 5.93 -14.16
N HIS A 358 -25.51 5.64 -13.04
CA HIS A 358 -24.86 6.63 -12.18
C HIS A 358 -23.35 6.41 -12.09
N ILE A 359 -22.59 7.44 -12.44
CA ILE A 359 -21.15 7.50 -12.18
C ILE A 359 -20.94 7.96 -10.74
N SER A 360 -20.14 7.20 -9.98
CA SER A 360 -19.86 7.48 -8.56
C SER A 360 -18.51 8.16 -8.32
N ARG A 361 -17.61 8.10 -9.31
CA ARG A 361 -16.20 8.50 -9.19
C ARG A 361 -15.61 8.83 -10.56
N TYR A 362 -14.43 9.43 -10.56
CA TYR A 362 -13.59 9.59 -11.75
C TYR A 362 -12.19 9.10 -11.43
N SER A 363 -11.89 7.86 -11.83
CA SER A 363 -10.73 7.16 -11.31
C SER A 363 -10.76 7.03 -9.78
N ILE A 364 -9.66 7.37 -9.11
CA ILE A 364 -9.50 7.29 -7.66
C ILE A 364 -10.16 8.46 -6.91
N ASP A 365 -10.69 9.47 -7.63
CA ASP A 365 -11.51 10.52 -7.02
C ASP A 365 -12.96 10.05 -6.86
N ASP A 366 -13.32 9.71 -5.63
CA ASP A 366 -14.67 9.39 -5.19
C ASP A 366 -15.23 10.40 -4.18
N ILE A 367 -14.65 11.60 -4.14
CA ILE A 367 -15.01 12.67 -3.20
C ILE A 367 -15.66 13.84 -3.92
N SER A 368 -15.18 14.19 -5.11
CA SER A 368 -15.77 15.31 -5.85
C SER A 368 -17.21 14.98 -6.30
N PRO A 369 -18.10 15.97 -6.39
CA PRO A 369 -19.48 15.74 -6.81
C PRO A 369 -19.59 15.08 -8.19
N SER A 370 -20.46 14.08 -8.31
CA SER A 370 -20.56 13.26 -9.53
C SER A 370 -20.99 14.02 -10.79
N TYR A 371 -21.66 15.17 -10.66
CA TYR A 371 -21.99 16.02 -11.80
C TYR A 371 -20.75 16.62 -12.49
N LEU A 372 -19.57 16.55 -11.85
CA LEU A 372 -18.28 16.91 -12.46
C LEU A 372 -17.76 15.86 -13.44
N TYR A 373 -18.40 14.69 -13.49
CA TYR A 373 -17.97 13.59 -14.32
C TYR A 373 -18.91 13.45 -15.52
N LYS A 374 -18.34 13.41 -16.73
CA LYS A 374 -19.14 13.25 -17.95
C LYS A 374 -19.33 11.77 -18.25
N LYS A 375 -20.58 11.30 -18.21
CA LYS A 375 -20.93 9.98 -18.73
C LYS A 375 -20.82 9.94 -20.25
N SER A 376 -20.08 8.97 -20.76
CA SER A 376 -19.88 8.69 -22.17
C SER A 376 -19.89 7.17 -22.36
N ALA A 377 -20.69 6.66 -23.28
CA ALA A 377 -20.64 5.24 -23.62
C ALA A 377 -19.26 4.83 -24.17
N LYS A 378 -18.52 5.78 -24.76
CA LYS A 378 -17.21 5.53 -25.36
C LYS A 378 -16.05 5.60 -24.38
N ASP A 379 -16.19 6.35 -23.27
CA ASP A 379 -15.04 6.74 -22.44
C ASP A 379 -15.31 6.66 -20.94
N THR A 380 -16.43 6.08 -20.48
CA THR A 380 -16.66 5.86 -19.05
C THR A 380 -16.12 4.49 -18.65
N PRO A 381 -15.04 4.43 -17.83
CA PRO A 381 -14.56 3.17 -17.28
C PRO A 381 -15.64 2.45 -16.51
N PHE A 382 -15.71 1.12 -16.64
CA PHE A 382 -16.72 0.30 -15.99
C PHE A 382 -16.67 0.41 -14.45
N HIS A 383 -15.46 0.52 -13.89
CA HIS A 383 -15.22 0.64 -12.46
C HIS A 383 -15.53 2.03 -11.88
N ASP A 384 -15.88 3.02 -12.72
CA ASP A 384 -16.34 4.34 -12.26
C ASP A 384 -17.85 4.37 -11.94
N PHE A 385 -18.59 3.36 -12.39
CA PHE A 385 -20.03 3.23 -12.10
C PHE A 385 -20.29 2.95 -10.61
N SER A 386 -21.48 3.35 -10.16
CA SER A 386 -21.92 3.09 -8.80
C SER A 386 -22.05 1.59 -8.55
N ASP A 387 -21.69 1.16 -7.33
CA ASP A 387 -21.71 -0.23 -6.87
C ASP A 387 -20.69 -1.21 -7.49
N ALA A 388 -19.92 -0.77 -8.51
CA ALA A 388 -18.73 -1.46 -9.00
C ALA A 388 -17.60 -1.45 -7.95
N LEU A 389 -16.63 -2.36 -8.08
CA LEU A 389 -15.39 -2.27 -7.31
C LEU A 389 -14.62 -1.00 -7.70
N PRO A 390 -14.22 -0.13 -6.74
CA PRO A 390 -13.47 1.10 -7.02
C PRO A 390 -12.14 0.86 -7.71
N ASP A 391 -11.76 1.67 -8.69
CA ASP A 391 -10.34 1.84 -9.04
C ASP A 391 -9.56 2.49 -7.88
N GLY A 392 -8.22 2.34 -7.79
CA GLY A 392 -7.33 1.52 -8.62
C GLY A 392 -7.29 0.04 -8.23
N GLY A 393 -6.50 -0.76 -8.95
CA GLY A 393 -6.17 -2.14 -8.55
C GLY A 393 -5.53 -2.19 -7.17
N THR A 394 -5.60 -3.34 -6.50
CA THR A 394 -5.00 -3.55 -5.17
C THR A 394 -3.67 -4.28 -5.30
N GLU A 395 -2.68 -3.92 -4.49
CA GLU A 395 -1.42 -4.66 -4.33
C GLU A 395 -1.56 -5.65 -3.17
N SER A 396 -1.51 -6.96 -3.45
CA SER A 396 -1.64 -8.01 -2.42
C SER A 396 -0.38 -8.21 -1.58
N GLY A 397 0.75 -7.59 -1.96
CA GLY A 397 1.99 -7.60 -1.19
C GLY A 397 1.93 -6.84 0.14
N GLN A 398 0.83 -6.13 0.40
CA GLN A 398 0.51 -5.63 1.73
C GLN A 398 -0.99 -5.39 1.95
N LEU A 399 -1.47 -5.76 3.14
CA LEU A 399 -2.80 -5.37 3.61
C LEU A 399 -2.86 -5.39 5.13
N LEU A 400 -3.80 -4.64 5.71
CA LEU A 400 -4.07 -4.63 7.14
C LEU A 400 -5.52 -5.03 7.39
N VAL A 401 -5.74 -6.09 8.16
CA VAL A 401 -7.06 -6.69 8.34
C VAL A 401 -7.35 -6.98 9.81
N ASP A 402 -8.56 -6.66 10.23
CA ASP A 402 -9.21 -7.14 11.45
C ASP A 402 -9.99 -8.41 11.10
N LYS A 403 -9.46 -9.57 11.49
CA LYS A 403 -10.07 -10.87 11.19
C LYS A 403 -11.40 -11.07 11.90
N LYS A 404 -11.62 -10.46 13.07
CA LYS A 404 -12.93 -10.55 13.73
C LYS A 404 -14.02 -9.92 12.88
N LYS A 405 -13.69 -8.90 12.08
CA LYS A 405 -14.59 -8.29 11.10
C LYS A 405 -14.59 -8.96 9.73
N HIS A 406 -13.43 -9.43 9.27
CA HIS A 406 -13.22 -9.87 7.88
C HIS A 406 -12.85 -11.35 7.72
N LEU A 407 -13.10 -12.20 8.72
CA LEU A 407 -12.87 -13.65 8.58
C LEU A 407 -13.62 -14.24 7.37
N ASP A 408 -14.85 -13.77 7.15
CA ASP A 408 -15.66 -14.11 5.97
C ASP A 408 -14.97 -13.75 4.65
N SER A 409 -14.35 -12.57 4.60
CA SER A 409 -13.68 -12.00 3.45
C SER A 409 -12.35 -12.72 3.20
N ILE A 410 -11.62 -13.10 4.24
CA ILE A 410 -10.38 -13.90 4.13
C ILE A 410 -10.72 -15.29 3.58
N ILE A 411 -11.75 -15.95 4.12
CA ILE A 411 -12.18 -17.27 3.64
C ILE A 411 -12.66 -17.21 2.19
N MET A 412 -13.44 -16.19 1.82
CA MET A 412 -13.90 -15.99 0.44
C MET A 412 -12.73 -15.66 -0.51
N SER A 413 -11.75 -14.85 -0.09
CA SER A 413 -10.53 -14.61 -0.87
C SER A 413 -9.73 -15.90 -1.06
N LEU A 414 -9.63 -16.76 -0.04
CA LEU A 414 -8.99 -18.06 -0.17
C LEU A 414 -9.69 -18.94 -1.21
N TYR A 415 -11.04 -18.93 -1.28
CA TYR A 415 -11.79 -19.63 -2.33
C TYR A 415 -11.48 -19.09 -3.74
N TYR A 416 -11.41 -17.77 -3.90
CA TYR A 416 -11.04 -17.16 -5.18
C TYR A 416 -9.62 -17.53 -5.61
N ASN A 417 -8.66 -17.48 -4.68
CA ASN A 417 -7.27 -17.84 -4.96
C ASN A 417 -7.12 -19.34 -5.23
N TYR A 418 -7.85 -20.20 -4.50
CA TYR A 418 -7.89 -21.64 -4.73
C TYR A 418 -8.31 -21.96 -6.17
N ASN A 419 -9.35 -21.27 -6.64
CA ASN A 419 -9.87 -21.38 -8.00
C ASN A 419 -9.24 -20.34 -8.96
N GLY A 420 -8.12 -19.74 -8.56
CA GLY A 420 -7.53 -18.56 -9.19
C GLY A 420 -7.04 -18.84 -10.60
N LYS A 421 -6.01 -19.68 -10.73
CA LYS A 421 -5.42 -20.05 -12.04
C LYS A 421 -6.47 -20.62 -13.00
N SER A 422 -7.41 -21.41 -12.49
CA SER A 422 -8.42 -22.08 -13.31
C SER A 422 -9.51 -21.14 -13.80
N PHE A 423 -9.92 -20.15 -13.01
CA PHE A 423 -11.09 -19.31 -13.34
C PHE A 423 -10.92 -17.84 -12.94
N TYR A 424 -10.64 -17.54 -11.68
CA TYR A 424 -10.78 -16.16 -11.18
C TYR A 424 -9.66 -15.22 -11.61
N TYR A 425 -8.41 -15.68 -11.73
CA TYR A 425 -7.30 -14.81 -12.16
C TYR A 425 -7.50 -14.29 -13.59
N PRO A 426 -7.84 -15.13 -14.59
CA PRO A 426 -8.18 -14.63 -15.93
C PRO A 426 -9.38 -13.68 -15.92
N ILE A 427 -10.41 -13.93 -15.11
CA ILE A 427 -11.61 -13.07 -15.04
C ILE A 427 -11.30 -11.70 -14.41
N LEU A 428 -10.39 -11.65 -13.43
CA LEU A 428 -9.98 -10.42 -12.75
C LEU A 428 -8.91 -9.64 -13.53
N GLY A 429 -7.91 -10.33 -14.08
CA GLY A 429 -6.72 -9.73 -14.69
C GLY A 429 -6.73 -9.69 -16.22
N GLN A 430 -7.49 -10.57 -16.88
CA GLN A 430 -7.56 -10.73 -18.34
C GLN A 430 -6.19 -10.90 -19.04
N GLY A 431 -5.19 -11.45 -18.35
CA GLY A 431 -3.85 -11.71 -18.83
C GLY A 431 -2.92 -10.49 -18.87
N PHE A 432 -3.21 -9.45 -18.07
CA PHE A 432 -2.42 -8.22 -17.97
C PHE A 432 -1.63 -8.12 -16.66
N ALA A 433 -0.84 -7.05 -16.51
CA ALA A 433 0.09 -6.90 -15.41
C ALA A 433 -0.57 -7.00 -14.01
N GLY A 434 0.09 -7.78 -13.15
CA GLY A 434 -0.39 -8.08 -11.81
C GLY A 434 -1.55 -9.08 -11.76
N GLU A 435 -1.81 -9.86 -12.81
CA GLU A 435 -2.77 -10.97 -12.73
C GLU A 435 -2.38 -11.95 -11.61
N GLY A 436 -3.34 -12.22 -10.71
CA GLY A 436 -3.12 -13.06 -9.54
C GLY A 436 -4.11 -12.74 -8.42
N ASP A 437 -3.62 -12.82 -7.18
CA ASP A 437 -4.39 -12.65 -5.94
C ASP A 437 -4.78 -11.20 -5.61
N LYS A 438 -4.15 -10.23 -6.29
CA LYS A 438 -4.18 -8.78 -6.02
C LYS A 438 -5.55 -8.22 -5.66
N ASP A 439 -6.58 -8.58 -6.44
CA ASP A 439 -7.92 -8.00 -6.31
C ASP A 439 -8.91 -8.92 -5.57
N THR A 440 -8.47 -10.12 -5.16
CA THR A 440 -9.35 -11.11 -4.54
C THR A 440 -9.85 -10.68 -3.16
N PHE A 441 -9.03 -9.96 -2.38
CA PHE A 441 -9.41 -9.44 -1.07
C PHE A 441 -10.47 -8.33 -1.17
N ALA A 442 -10.31 -7.41 -2.13
CA ALA A 442 -11.28 -6.36 -2.40
C ALA A 442 -12.64 -6.94 -2.86
N LEU A 443 -12.59 -7.92 -3.78
CA LEU A 443 -13.79 -8.61 -4.25
C LEU A 443 -14.49 -9.37 -3.12
N ALA A 444 -13.74 -10.14 -2.34
CA ALA A 444 -14.28 -10.91 -1.23
C ALA A 444 -14.96 -10.02 -0.18
N SER A 445 -14.32 -8.90 0.19
CA SER A 445 -14.91 -7.92 1.09
C SER A 445 -16.21 -7.33 0.54
N ARG A 446 -16.22 -6.94 -0.74
CA ARG A 446 -17.41 -6.43 -1.42
C ARG A 446 -18.57 -7.44 -1.47
N VAL A 447 -18.27 -8.71 -1.71
CA VAL A 447 -19.25 -9.81 -1.81
C VAL A 447 -19.83 -10.20 -0.47
N MET A 448 -19.01 -10.24 0.57
CA MET A 448 -19.43 -10.66 1.91
C MET A 448 -20.08 -9.53 2.71
N ARG A 449 -19.66 -8.27 2.48
CA ARG A 449 -19.98 -7.14 3.37
C ARG A 449 -20.56 -5.90 2.68
N GLY A 450 -20.66 -5.90 1.35
CA GLY A 450 -21.30 -4.82 0.59
C GLY A 450 -20.37 -3.64 0.23
N PRO A 451 -20.92 -2.56 -0.34
CA PRO A 451 -20.15 -1.36 -0.69
C PRO A 451 -19.53 -0.69 0.53
N GLY A 452 -18.34 -0.09 0.38
CA GLY A 452 -17.66 0.64 1.45
C GLY A 452 -17.13 -0.22 2.61
N SER A 453 -16.97 -1.53 2.36
CA SER A 453 -16.51 -2.55 3.33
C SER A 453 -15.00 -2.56 3.57
N PHE A 454 -14.23 -1.77 2.83
CA PHE A 454 -12.78 -1.63 3.01
C PHE A 454 -12.35 -0.19 2.73
N TYR A 455 -11.16 0.17 3.21
CA TYR A 455 -10.46 1.39 2.83
C TYR A 455 -9.37 1.04 1.84
N GLN A 456 -9.36 1.69 0.67
CA GLN A 456 -8.26 1.65 -0.28
C GLN A 456 -7.50 2.97 -0.15
N VAL A 457 -6.19 2.89 0.10
CA VAL A 457 -5.30 4.06 0.11
C VAL A 457 -5.43 4.80 -1.22
N LYS A 458 -5.66 6.11 -1.14
CA LYS A 458 -5.96 6.97 -2.30
C LYS A 458 -4.71 7.51 -2.97
N THR A 459 -3.65 7.71 -2.19
CA THR A 459 -2.34 8.15 -2.68
C THR A 459 -1.80 7.12 -3.67
N PRO A 460 -1.57 7.49 -4.94
CA PRO A 460 -1.02 6.59 -5.94
C PRO A 460 0.33 6.00 -5.53
N VAL A 461 0.69 4.86 -6.13
CA VAL A 461 2.02 4.28 -5.97
C VAL A 461 3.04 5.10 -6.76
N ASP A 462 4.17 5.43 -6.14
CA ASP A 462 5.33 6.00 -6.81
C ASP A 462 6.41 4.94 -7.05
N THR A 463 7.27 5.16 -8.05
CA THR A 463 8.37 4.25 -8.38
C THR A 463 9.72 4.82 -7.99
N LEU A 464 10.51 4.00 -7.31
CA LEU A 464 11.91 4.28 -6.99
C LEU A 464 12.84 3.44 -7.86
N GLY A 465 13.95 4.01 -8.33
CA GLY A 465 14.87 3.35 -9.25
C GLY A 465 15.98 4.27 -9.71
N HIS A 466 16.50 4.03 -10.91
CA HIS A 466 17.53 4.84 -11.53
C HIS A 466 17.39 4.89 -13.06
N TRP A 467 17.99 5.91 -13.68
CA TRP A 467 18.14 5.95 -15.13
C TRP A 467 19.27 5.04 -15.57
N ALA A 468 19.02 4.27 -16.62
CA ALA A 468 19.96 3.35 -17.23
C ALA A 468 20.04 3.59 -18.74
N ASP A 469 21.14 3.15 -19.34
CA ASP A 469 21.30 3.08 -20.78
C ASP A 469 20.20 2.17 -21.37
N ALA A 470 19.51 2.62 -22.42
CA ALA A 470 18.38 1.88 -22.97
C ALA A 470 18.79 0.56 -23.64
N LYS A 471 20.03 0.46 -24.13
CA LYS A 471 20.58 -0.73 -24.79
C LYS A 471 21.05 -1.74 -23.74
N ASP A 472 21.90 -1.32 -22.82
CA ASP A 472 22.62 -2.22 -21.91
C ASP A 472 21.99 -2.33 -20.52
N GLU A 473 21.04 -1.45 -20.20
CA GLU A 473 20.35 -1.36 -18.91
C GLU A 473 21.31 -1.25 -17.71
N ILE A 474 22.45 -0.60 -17.94
CA ILE A 474 23.44 -0.20 -16.92
C ILE A 474 23.15 1.23 -16.49
N ARG A 475 23.29 1.51 -15.19
CA ARG A 475 23.03 2.82 -14.61
C ARG A 475 23.83 3.92 -15.32
N LEU A 476 23.18 5.06 -15.53
CA LEU A 476 23.79 6.29 -16.00
C LEU A 476 24.03 7.25 -14.84
N LEU A 477 25.15 7.97 -14.89
CA LEU A 477 25.38 9.14 -14.06
C LEU A 477 24.62 10.36 -14.62
N GLU A 478 24.33 11.35 -13.79
CA GLU A 478 23.48 12.49 -14.18
C GLU A 478 24.07 13.28 -15.36
N GLU A 479 25.39 13.38 -15.43
CA GLU A 479 26.15 14.00 -16.52
C GLU A 479 26.14 13.21 -17.84
N GLU A 480 25.53 12.03 -17.87
CA GLU A 480 25.42 11.16 -19.04
C GLU A 480 24.01 11.12 -19.62
N TYR A 481 23.02 11.71 -18.94
CA TYR A 481 21.61 11.61 -19.32
C TYR A 481 21.28 12.13 -20.71
N ASP A 482 22.08 13.07 -21.23
CA ASP A 482 21.88 13.68 -22.56
C ASP A 482 22.81 13.06 -23.63
N LYS A 483 23.69 12.11 -23.25
CA LYS A 483 24.68 11.50 -24.15
C LYS A 483 24.18 10.23 -24.83
N VAL A 484 23.22 9.55 -24.19
CA VAL A 484 22.67 8.27 -24.65
C VAL A 484 21.16 8.23 -24.49
N GLU A 485 20.52 7.32 -25.20
CA GLU A 485 19.11 7.04 -24.97
C GLU A 485 18.93 6.38 -23.60
N LYS A 486 18.12 6.99 -22.73
CA LYS A 486 17.91 6.52 -21.37
C LYS A 486 16.56 5.83 -21.19
N LYS A 487 16.55 4.79 -20.36
CA LYS A 487 15.34 4.09 -19.89
C LYS A 487 15.34 4.09 -18.37
N PHE A 488 14.18 4.33 -17.76
CA PHE A 488 14.07 4.25 -16.30
C PHE A 488 13.94 2.80 -15.86
N ARG A 489 14.82 2.36 -14.96
CA ARG A 489 14.75 1.05 -14.31
C ARG A 489 14.07 1.20 -12.95
N GLY A 490 12.76 0.96 -12.91
CA GLY A 490 12.00 0.91 -11.66
C GLY A 490 12.40 -0.31 -10.83
N CYS A 491 12.85 -0.08 -9.60
CA CYS A 491 13.38 -1.11 -8.69
C CYS A 491 12.46 -1.37 -7.49
N ALA A 492 11.65 -0.40 -7.08
CA ALA A 492 10.71 -0.55 -5.97
C ALA A 492 9.46 0.34 -6.11
N MET A 493 8.40 -0.07 -5.42
CA MET A 493 7.15 0.67 -5.21
C MET A 493 7.24 1.42 -3.88
N LEU A 494 6.84 2.69 -3.88
CA LEU A 494 6.66 3.49 -2.67
C LEU A 494 5.17 3.45 -2.30
N GLN A 495 4.89 2.93 -1.11
CA GLN A 495 3.52 2.75 -0.62
C GLN A 495 3.31 3.56 0.66
N HIS A 496 2.20 4.29 0.68
CA HIS A 496 2.00 5.45 1.52
C HIS A 496 1.27 5.16 2.83
N ASP A 497 1.40 6.08 3.78
CA ASP A 497 0.74 6.02 5.08
C ASP A 497 -0.77 6.19 4.94
N TYR A 498 -1.54 5.17 5.32
CA TYR A 498 -2.98 5.17 5.12
C TYR A 498 -3.73 6.10 6.10
N ILE A 499 -3.13 6.41 7.25
CA ILE A 499 -3.72 7.30 8.25
C ILE A 499 -3.58 8.75 7.77
N GLU A 500 -2.39 9.12 7.28
CA GLU A 500 -2.17 10.42 6.64
C GLU A 500 -3.01 10.56 5.37
N ASP A 501 -3.06 9.53 4.53
CA ASP A 501 -3.91 9.46 3.35
C ASP A 501 -5.38 9.76 3.69
N GLY A 502 -5.92 9.13 4.74
CA GLY A 502 -7.29 9.39 5.21
C GLY A 502 -7.51 10.84 5.67
N LYS A 503 -6.51 11.47 6.30
CA LYS A 503 -6.58 12.89 6.68
C LYS A 503 -6.60 13.79 5.45
N PHE A 504 -5.75 13.53 4.47
CA PHE A 504 -5.72 14.30 3.21
C PHE A 504 -6.98 14.09 2.38
N SER A 505 -7.52 12.88 2.35
CA SER A 505 -8.82 12.56 1.74
C SER A 505 -9.96 13.39 2.38
N SER A 506 -10.02 13.44 3.72
CA SER A 506 -11.01 14.27 4.43
C SER A 506 -10.84 15.77 4.11
N LEU A 507 -9.60 16.26 4.13
CA LEU A 507 -9.29 17.66 3.80
C LEU A 507 -9.68 18.00 2.37
N ALA A 508 -9.39 17.12 1.40
CA ALA A 508 -9.81 17.28 0.01
C ALA A 508 -11.32 17.46 -0.08
N GLY A 509 -12.10 16.63 0.62
CA GLY A 509 -13.55 16.75 0.64
C GLY A 509 -14.06 18.09 1.19
N ASP A 510 -13.47 18.58 2.29
CA ASP A 510 -13.87 19.86 2.88
C ASP A 510 -13.53 21.05 1.98
N VAL A 511 -12.31 21.06 1.43
CA VAL A 511 -11.86 22.11 0.52
C VAL A 511 -12.68 22.11 -0.76
N LEU A 512 -12.83 20.96 -1.42
CA LEU A 512 -13.57 20.84 -2.67
C LEU A 512 -15.04 21.26 -2.49
N ARG A 513 -15.73 20.79 -1.45
CA ARG A 513 -17.12 21.22 -1.17
C ARG A 513 -17.23 22.72 -0.95
N SER A 514 -16.31 23.30 -0.18
CA SER A 514 -16.30 24.75 0.09
C SER A 514 -16.04 25.57 -1.18
N THR A 515 -15.04 25.19 -1.96
CA THR A 515 -14.67 25.84 -3.23
C THR A 515 -15.80 25.74 -4.25
N ILE A 516 -16.40 24.57 -4.40
CA ILE A 516 -17.55 24.36 -5.29
C ILE A 516 -18.70 25.27 -4.88
N ARG A 517 -19.11 25.24 -3.60
CA ARG A 517 -20.19 26.11 -3.11
C ARG A 517 -19.92 27.59 -3.38
N SER A 518 -18.70 28.07 -3.14
CA SER A 518 -18.34 29.47 -3.42
C SER A 518 -18.40 29.79 -4.92
N ASN A 519 -17.97 28.86 -5.78
CA ASN A 519 -18.04 29.02 -7.22
C ASN A 519 -19.49 28.98 -7.74
N GLU A 520 -20.37 28.17 -7.14
CA GLU A 520 -21.80 28.12 -7.46
C GLU A 520 -22.46 29.47 -7.14
N GLU A 521 -22.16 30.04 -5.97
CA GLU A 521 -22.69 31.34 -5.55
C GLU A 521 -22.23 32.45 -6.49
N LYS A 522 -20.92 32.50 -6.80
CA LYS A 522 -20.36 33.46 -7.76
C LYS A 522 -20.99 33.32 -9.16
N PHE A 523 -21.17 32.09 -9.63
CA PHE A 523 -21.79 31.82 -10.92
C PHE A 523 -23.25 32.28 -10.95
N CYS A 524 -24.03 32.02 -9.89
CA CYS A 524 -25.40 32.50 -9.78
C CYS A 524 -25.48 34.03 -9.82
N ASP A 525 -24.59 34.72 -9.09
CA ASP A 525 -24.55 36.18 -9.07
C ASP A 525 -24.20 36.76 -10.46
N GLU A 526 -23.22 36.17 -11.15
CA GLU A 526 -22.87 36.52 -12.55
C GLU A 526 -24.02 36.24 -13.53
N TRP A 527 -24.72 35.12 -13.35
CA TRP A 527 -25.83 34.71 -14.21
C TRP A 527 -27.04 35.64 -14.04
N ALA A 528 -27.41 35.96 -12.80
CA ALA A 528 -28.52 36.85 -12.50
C ALA A 528 -28.25 38.28 -12.98
N ALA A 529 -27.01 38.76 -12.90
CA ALA A 529 -26.62 40.05 -13.45
C ALA A 529 -26.81 40.13 -14.97
N LYS A 530 -26.57 39.03 -15.69
CA LYS A 530 -26.80 38.91 -17.14
C LYS A 530 -28.28 38.72 -17.50
N ASN A 531 -29.07 38.10 -16.62
CA ASN A 531 -30.48 37.76 -16.84
C ASN A 531 -31.39 38.58 -15.90
N LYS A 532 -31.37 39.91 -16.08
CA LYS A 532 -32.12 40.84 -15.23
C LYS A 532 -33.61 40.47 -15.18
N GLY A 533 -34.16 40.39 -13.97
CA GLY A 533 -35.58 40.10 -13.74
C GLY A 533 -35.94 38.60 -13.67
N LYS A 534 -34.99 37.68 -13.92
CA LYS A 534 -35.23 36.22 -13.80
C LYS A 534 -35.28 35.76 -12.33
N PHE A 535 -34.53 36.41 -11.45
CA PHE A 535 -34.37 36.02 -10.05
C PHE A 535 -34.59 37.20 -9.09
N SER A 536 -34.85 36.87 -7.83
CA SER A 536 -35.02 37.83 -6.74
C SER A 536 -33.82 38.78 -6.59
N ALA A 537 -34.09 40.01 -6.13
CA ALA A 537 -33.04 40.95 -5.76
C ALA A 537 -32.39 40.59 -4.42
N ASP A 538 -33.12 39.88 -3.54
CA ASP A 538 -32.61 39.35 -2.28
C ASP A 538 -31.59 38.24 -2.54
N GLU A 539 -30.39 38.37 -1.98
CA GLU A 539 -29.25 37.48 -2.25
C GLU A 539 -29.55 36.02 -1.89
N LYS A 540 -30.16 35.78 -0.72
CA LYS A 540 -30.43 34.44 -0.23
C LYS A 540 -31.49 33.76 -1.11
N THR A 541 -32.58 34.46 -1.38
CA THR A 541 -33.68 33.97 -2.23
C THR A 541 -33.18 33.72 -3.65
N ARG A 542 -32.39 34.65 -4.22
CA ARG A 542 -31.76 34.50 -5.54
C ARG A 542 -30.93 33.23 -5.64
N ARG A 543 -30.08 32.97 -4.64
CA ARG A 543 -29.23 31.77 -4.62
C ARG A 543 -30.04 30.48 -4.51
N GLU A 544 -31.12 30.48 -3.74
CA GLU A 544 -32.05 29.34 -3.67
C GLU A 544 -32.78 29.10 -4.99
N GLU A 545 -33.21 30.16 -5.68
CA GLU A 545 -33.82 30.08 -7.01
C GLU A 545 -32.83 29.56 -8.06
N CYS A 546 -31.60 30.08 -8.09
CA CYS A 546 -30.52 29.57 -8.97
C CYS A 546 -30.25 28.07 -8.76
N ARG A 547 -30.27 27.59 -7.51
CA ARG A 547 -30.06 26.16 -7.19
C ARG A 547 -31.19 25.27 -7.71
N LYS A 548 -32.39 25.82 -7.88
CA LYS A 548 -33.59 25.11 -8.39
C LYS A 548 -33.78 25.28 -9.89
N ASP A 549 -33.20 26.31 -10.49
CA ASP A 549 -33.31 26.58 -11.93
C ASP A 549 -32.42 25.65 -12.74
N LYS A 550 -33.06 24.80 -13.56
CA LYS A 550 -32.39 23.76 -14.33
C LYS A 550 -31.39 24.33 -15.35
N GLU A 551 -31.72 25.44 -16.01
CA GLU A 551 -30.85 26.05 -17.02
C GLU A 551 -29.56 26.58 -16.38
N VAL A 552 -29.68 27.22 -15.20
CA VAL A 552 -28.52 27.67 -14.43
C VAL A 552 -27.66 26.47 -14.00
N GLN A 553 -28.28 25.41 -13.47
CA GLN A 553 -27.55 24.21 -13.03
C GLN A 553 -26.85 23.50 -14.20
N ASP A 554 -27.51 23.36 -15.35
CA ASP A 554 -26.92 22.71 -16.52
C ASP A 554 -25.68 23.49 -17.03
N ALA A 555 -25.77 24.82 -17.11
CA ALA A 555 -24.66 25.68 -17.51
C ALA A 555 -23.52 25.70 -16.47
N LEU A 556 -23.85 25.71 -15.18
CA LEU A 556 -22.90 25.61 -14.08
C LEU A 556 -22.13 24.30 -14.13
N HIS A 557 -22.83 23.17 -14.25
CA HIS A 557 -22.22 21.85 -14.34
C HIS A 557 -21.35 21.71 -15.60
N GLU A 558 -21.75 22.28 -16.74
CA GLU A 558 -20.90 22.33 -17.93
C GLU A 558 -19.60 23.10 -17.69
N LYS A 559 -19.69 24.29 -17.07
CA LYS A 559 -18.51 25.10 -16.73
C LYS A 559 -17.57 24.35 -15.77
N PHE A 560 -18.12 23.72 -14.73
CA PHE A 560 -17.31 22.99 -13.76
C PHE A 560 -16.66 21.75 -14.37
N ARG A 561 -17.40 20.96 -15.14
CA ARG A 561 -16.85 19.81 -15.88
C ARG A 561 -15.68 20.20 -16.79
N ALA A 562 -15.80 21.31 -17.51
CA ALA A 562 -14.74 21.79 -18.40
C ALA A 562 -13.46 22.21 -17.65
N SER A 563 -13.58 22.58 -16.37
CA SER A 563 -12.44 23.01 -15.54
C SER A 563 -11.82 21.90 -14.68
N TYR A 564 -12.54 20.79 -14.50
CA TYR A 564 -12.10 19.70 -13.63
C TYR A 564 -10.89 18.96 -14.23
N LYS A 565 -9.92 18.64 -13.37
CA LYS A 565 -8.76 17.81 -13.70
C LYS A 565 -8.46 16.91 -12.52
N LEU A 566 -8.18 15.64 -12.80
CA LEU A 566 -7.81 14.66 -11.77
C LEU A 566 -6.58 15.12 -10.98
N ASP A 567 -5.60 15.75 -11.62
CA ASP A 567 -4.38 16.27 -10.97
C ASP A 567 -4.66 17.23 -9.81
N TYR A 568 -5.76 18.00 -9.85
CA TYR A 568 -6.13 18.88 -8.74
C TYR A 568 -6.56 18.11 -7.50
N TYR A 569 -7.22 16.97 -7.68
CA TYR A 569 -7.53 16.05 -6.59
C TYR A 569 -6.27 15.35 -6.07
N LEU A 570 -5.39 14.90 -6.97
CA LEU A 570 -4.15 14.21 -6.59
C LEU A 570 -3.17 15.11 -5.81
N ALA A 571 -3.22 16.42 -6.03
CA ALA A 571 -2.38 17.39 -5.33
C ALA A 571 -2.55 17.37 -3.80
N PHE A 572 -3.71 16.92 -3.28
CA PHE A 572 -3.92 16.76 -1.83
C PHE A 572 -3.04 15.65 -1.22
N PHE A 573 -2.62 14.68 -2.03
CA PHE A 573 -1.87 13.50 -1.58
C PHE A 573 -0.37 13.60 -1.85
N SER A 574 0.12 14.70 -2.46
CA SER A 574 1.53 14.87 -2.82
C SER A 574 2.50 14.91 -1.63
N PHE A 575 1.97 15.02 -0.41
CA PHE A 575 2.75 15.09 0.83
C PHE A 575 2.47 13.93 1.79
N THR A 576 1.69 12.93 1.37
CA THR A 576 1.48 11.72 2.17
C THR A 576 2.82 11.03 2.38
N GLY A 577 3.16 10.69 3.62
CA GLY A 577 4.38 9.98 3.94
C GLY A 577 4.43 8.59 3.31
N VAL A 578 5.64 8.11 3.00
CA VAL A 578 5.86 6.72 2.56
C VAL A 578 6.11 5.87 3.79
N SER A 579 5.37 4.78 3.98
CA SER A 579 5.60 3.84 5.08
C SER A 579 6.41 2.63 4.62
N PHE A 580 6.23 2.23 3.37
CA PHE A 580 6.76 0.99 2.83
C PHE A 580 7.52 1.20 1.51
N VAL A 581 8.61 0.46 1.37
CA VAL A 581 9.31 0.28 0.10
C VAL A 581 9.17 -1.20 -0.27
N HIS A 582 8.38 -1.48 -1.29
CA HIS A 582 8.17 -2.84 -1.78
C HIS A 582 9.04 -3.10 -3.00
N SER A 583 10.04 -3.97 -2.86
CA SER A 583 10.97 -4.28 -3.95
C SER A 583 10.25 -4.98 -5.11
N HIS A 584 10.56 -4.57 -6.34
CA HIS A 584 10.00 -5.17 -7.55
C HIS A 584 11.04 -6.04 -8.26
N LEU A 585 11.79 -5.46 -9.21
CA LEU A 585 12.90 -6.13 -9.89
C LEU A 585 14.07 -5.14 -10.09
N PRO A 586 15.28 -5.46 -9.61
CA PRO A 586 15.65 -6.71 -8.94
C PRO A 586 15.23 -6.73 -7.46
N LYS A 587 14.92 -7.92 -6.94
CA LYS A 587 14.76 -8.16 -5.49
C LYS A 587 16.14 -8.35 -4.85
N TYR A 588 16.25 -8.17 -3.54
CA TYR A 588 17.49 -8.34 -2.77
C TYR A 588 17.91 -9.82 -2.65
N ASP A 589 18.19 -10.48 -3.78
CA ASP A 589 18.70 -11.85 -3.82
C ASP A 589 20.24 -11.85 -3.91
N PRO A 590 20.94 -12.19 -2.81
CA PRO A 590 22.40 -12.13 -2.78
C PRO A 590 23.06 -13.13 -3.73
N TRP A 591 22.41 -14.25 -4.04
CA TRP A 591 22.95 -15.25 -4.95
C TRP A 591 22.81 -14.80 -6.40
N GLU A 592 21.60 -14.37 -6.80
CA GLU A 592 21.36 -13.93 -8.19
C GLU A 592 22.18 -12.68 -8.55
N TRP A 593 22.38 -11.76 -7.61
CA TRP A 593 23.17 -10.54 -7.84
C TRP A 593 24.65 -10.85 -7.96
N TYR A 594 25.15 -11.81 -7.17
CA TYR A 594 26.51 -12.31 -7.31
C TYR A 594 26.73 -12.96 -8.67
N GLU A 595 25.84 -13.86 -9.11
CA GLU A 595 26.03 -14.58 -10.37
C GLU A 595 26.00 -13.65 -11.59
N ASN A 596 25.03 -12.73 -11.62
CA ASN A 596 24.83 -11.87 -12.78
C ASN A 596 25.59 -10.53 -12.71
N GLY A 597 26.24 -10.24 -11.59
CA GLY A 597 26.86 -8.94 -11.31
C GLY A 597 25.85 -7.78 -11.37
N ASP A 598 24.62 -7.97 -10.89
CA ASP A 598 23.64 -6.89 -10.89
C ASP A 598 24.10 -5.75 -9.95
N MET A 599 23.64 -4.53 -10.23
CA MET A 599 24.10 -3.31 -9.54
C MET A 599 25.62 -3.08 -9.60
N MET A 600 26.28 -3.54 -10.67
CA MET A 600 27.66 -3.23 -11.02
C MET A 600 27.75 -2.68 -12.44
N PHE A 601 28.60 -1.67 -12.66
CA PHE A 601 28.81 -1.08 -13.98
C PHE A 601 29.47 -2.05 -14.96
N ASP A 602 30.29 -2.96 -14.44
CA ASP A 602 31.07 -3.95 -15.17
C ASP A 602 30.61 -5.40 -14.92
N GLY A 603 29.39 -5.57 -14.40
CA GLY A 603 28.73 -6.86 -14.22
C GLY A 603 28.42 -7.58 -15.54
N GLU A 604 27.96 -8.84 -15.47
CA GLU A 604 27.70 -9.66 -16.65
C GLU A 604 26.71 -8.98 -17.61
N LYS A 605 25.72 -8.28 -17.05
CA LYS A 605 24.72 -7.53 -17.82
C LYS A 605 25.35 -6.48 -18.75
N ALA A 606 26.42 -5.81 -18.32
CA ALA A 606 27.09 -4.78 -19.12
C ALA A 606 27.70 -5.37 -20.40
N LYS A 607 28.10 -6.65 -20.38
CA LYS A 607 28.71 -7.33 -21.52
C LYS A 607 27.70 -8.09 -22.38
N LYS A 608 26.42 -8.17 -21.96
CA LYS A 608 25.40 -9.02 -22.59
C LYS A 608 25.19 -8.69 -24.08
N ASN A 609 25.17 -7.41 -24.43
CA ASN A 609 24.98 -6.96 -25.82
C ASN A 609 26.30 -6.72 -26.57
N HIS A 610 27.43 -6.97 -25.91
CA HIS A 610 28.78 -6.74 -26.43
C HIS A 610 29.61 -8.02 -26.46
N LYS A 611 28.97 -9.20 -26.43
CA LYS A 611 29.65 -10.50 -26.44
C LYS A 611 30.58 -10.72 -27.64
N ASN A 612 30.29 -10.05 -28.76
CA ASN A 612 31.08 -10.10 -29.99
C ASN A 612 31.98 -8.87 -30.18
N ASP A 613 32.02 -7.98 -29.20
CA ASP A 613 32.87 -6.80 -29.18
C ASP A 613 33.94 -6.97 -28.08
N PRO A 614 35.10 -7.57 -28.42
CA PRO A 614 36.15 -7.82 -27.43
C PRO A 614 36.84 -6.53 -26.96
N GLU A 615 36.61 -5.39 -27.62
CA GLU A 615 37.17 -4.09 -27.24
C GLU A 615 36.23 -3.29 -26.34
N TYR A 616 34.97 -3.73 -26.18
CA TYR A 616 34.02 -3.04 -25.32
C TYR A 616 34.45 -3.05 -23.84
N VAL A 617 34.56 -1.85 -23.28
CA VAL A 617 34.81 -1.62 -21.86
C VAL A 617 33.70 -0.69 -21.33
N PRO A 618 32.97 -1.09 -20.27
CA PRO A 618 32.01 -0.21 -19.62
C PRO A 618 32.66 1.11 -19.17
N ALA A 619 31.93 2.22 -19.28
CA ALA A 619 32.44 3.56 -18.96
C ALA A 619 32.87 3.71 -17.49
N HIS A 620 32.25 2.93 -16.61
CA HIS A 620 32.50 2.90 -15.17
C HIS A 620 32.73 1.45 -14.72
N SER A 621 33.24 1.25 -13.51
CA SER A 621 33.45 -0.08 -12.92
C SER A 621 33.00 -0.13 -11.46
N GLY A 622 32.74 -1.33 -10.96
CA GLY A 622 32.34 -1.56 -9.58
C GLY A 622 30.86 -1.32 -9.30
N HIS A 623 30.51 -1.33 -8.01
CA HIS A 623 29.13 -1.24 -7.56
C HIS A 623 28.51 0.15 -7.77
N TYR A 624 27.19 0.16 -7.95
CA TYR A 624 26.39 1.37 -7.87
C TYR A 624 25.14 1.19 -6.98
N ARG A 625 24.60 2.33 -6.50
CA ARG A 625 23.36 2.39 -5.73
C ARG A 625 22.17 1.91 -6.56
N MET A 626 21.29 1.10 -6.00
CA MET A 626 20.06 0.70 -6.68
C MET A 626 19.08 1.86 -6.83
N TYR A 627 19.03 2.75 -5.83
CA TYR A 627 18.15 3.91 -5.85
C TYR A 627 18.89 5.20 -6.25
N ASP A 628 18.14 6.15 -6.80
CA ASP A 628 18.65 7.50 -7.05
C ASP A 628 18.75 8.32 -5.75
N SER A 629 19.32 9.52 -5.85
CA SER A 629 19.57 10.40 -4.70
C SER A 629 18.28 10.95 -4.06
N LYS A 630 17.10 10.70 -4.64
CA LYS A 630 15.82 11.15 -4.07
C LYS A 630 15.37 10.28 -2.91
N PHE A 631 15.89 9.06 -2.78
CA PHE A 631 15.50 8.17 -1.68
C PHE A 631 15.74 8.78 -0.29
N LYS A 632 16.77 9.62 -0.14
CA LYS A 632 17.03 10.38 1.10
C LYS A 632 15.89 11.32 1.53
N GLN A 633 14.98 11.65 0.63
CA GLN A 633 13.79 12.46 0.92
C GLN A 633 12.61 11.61 1.41
N VAL A 634 12.69 10.29 1.18
CA VAL A 634 11.66 9.30 1.53
C VAL A 634 11.89 8.76 2.93
N SER A 635 13.13 8.42 3.28
CA SER A 635 13.47 7.86 4.59
C SER A 635 14.87 8.22 5.05
N TYR A 636 15.05 8.31 6.37
CA TYR A 636 16.37 8.38 7.03
C TYR A 636 17.02 6.99 7.17
N TYR A 637 16.33 5.92 6.82
CA TYR A 637 16.86 4.56 6.83
C TYR A 637 17.53 4.25 5.48
N ASP A 638 18.85 4.07 5.48
CA ASP A 638 19.58 3.60 4.30
C ASP A 638 19.28 2.11 4.06
N LEU A 639 18.13 1.87 3.42
CA LEU A 639 17.57 0.55 3.17
C LEU A 639 18.55 -0.37 2.44
N GLU A 640 19.28 0.14 1.43
CA GLU A 640 20.28 -0.68 0.74
C GLU A 640 21.39 -1.12 1.69
N LEU A 641 22.00 -0.17 2.40
CA LEU A 641 23.09 -0.50 3.31
C LEU A 641 22.63 -1.45 4.41
N ALA A 642 21.45 -1.21 4.98
CA ALA A 642 20.90 -2.05 6.04
C ALA A 642 20.64 -3.48 5.56
N ASN A 643 19.98 -3.66 4.40
CA ASN A 643 19.67 -4.99 3.86
C ASN A 643 20.95 -5.79 3.58
N TRP A 644 21.94 -5.18 2.93
CA TRP A 644 23.19 -5.87 2.59
C TRP A 644 24.09 -6.11 3.81
N SER A 645 24.05 -5.23 4.81
CA SER A 645 24.75 -5.45 6.09
C SER A 645 24.19 -6.66 6.83
N VAL A 646 22.87 -6.84 6.82
CA VAL A 646 22.20 -8.02 7.39
C VAL A 646 22.64 -9.30 6.67
N PHE A 647 22.69 -9.31 5.33
CA PHE A 647 23.22 -10.46 4.59
C PHE A 647 24.67 -10.77 4.93
N LYS A 648 25.53 -9.76 5.02
CA LYS A 648 26.92 -9.95 5.44
C LYS A 648 26.99 -10.65 6.80
N SER A 649 26.25 -10.15 7.80
CA SER A 649 26.30 -10.70 9.16
C SER A 649 25.78 -12.13 9.27
N TYR A 650 24.67 -12.46 8.61
CA TYR A 650 24.00 -13.76 8.82
C TYR A 650 24.32 -14.82 7.77
N LEU A 651 24.75 -14.43 6.57
CA LEU A 651 25.12 -15.37 5.51
C LEU A 651 26.63 -15.63 5.45
N CYS A 652 27.46 -14.63 5.77
CA CYS A 652 28.90 -14.66 5.50
C CYS A 652 29.79 -14.64 6.74
N ASP A 653 29.54 -13.71 7.68
CA ASP A 653 30.34 -13.61 8.91
C ASP A 653 30.09 -14.81 9.84
N TRP A 654 28.91 -15.42 9.72
CA TRP A 654 28.59 -16.65 10.42
C TRP A 654 29.04 -17.88 9.62
N GLU A 655 29.89 -18.70 10.23
CA GLU A 655 30.25 -20.02 9.71
C GLU A 655 29.01 -20.82 9.25
N ASN A 656 29.02 -21.21 7.97
CA ASN A 656 27.92 -21.91 7.30
C ASN A 656 26.56 -21.17 7.35
N GLY A 657 26.55 -19.84 7.49
CA GLY A 657 25.35 -19.02 7.58
C GLY A 657 24.30 -19.31 6.50
N TYR A 658 24.73 -19.35 5.23
CA TYR A 658 23.85 -19.65 4.08
C TYR A 658 23.15 -21.01 4.16
N LYS A 659 23.72 -22.00 4.86
CA LYS A 659 23.13 -23.35 4.98
C LYS A 659 21.86 -23.39 5.83
N ASN A 660 21.59 -22.32 6.59
CA ASN A 660 20.34 -22.17 7.32
C ASN A 660 19.16 -21.82 6.41
N PHE A 661 19.41 -21.50 5.14
CA PHE A 661 18.37 -21.17 4.17
C PHE A 661 18.33 -22.26 3.11
N GLY A 662 17.20 -22.97 2.99
CA GLY A 662 17.07 -24.11 2.06
C GLY A 662 17.36 -23.71 0.62
N TYR A 663 16.90 -22.52 0.22
CA TYR A 663 17.15 -21.95 -1.10
C TYR A 663 18.64 -21.73 -1.39
N LEU A 664 19.36 -21.02 -0.51
CA LEU A 664 20.78 -20.71 -0.72
C LEU A 664 21.64 -21.98 -0.64
N SER A 665 21.36 -22.86 0.33
CA SER A 665 22.05 -24.15 0.42
C SER A 665 21.85 -24.95 -0.86
N GLY A 666 20.61 -25.08 -1.34
CA GLY A 666 20.30 -25.80 -2.58
C GLY A 666 21.02 -25.23 -3.80
N LYS A 667 21.08 -23.89 -3.94
CA LYS A 667 21.81 -23.24 -5.04
C LYS A 667 23.32 -23.46 -4.94
N ILE A 668 23.91 -23.14 -3.80
CA ILE A 668 25.37 -23.15 -3.60
C ILE A 668 25.91 -24.58 -3.58
N ASP A 669 25.23 -25.52 -2.93
CA ASP A 669 25.67 -26.92 -2.84
C ASP A 669 25.56 -27.65 -4.19
N SER A 670 24.71 -27.15 -5.10
CA SER A 670 24.59 -27.69 -6.45
C SER A 670 25.71 -27.26 -7.40
N THR A 671 26.56 -26.30 -7.02
CA THR A 671 27.64 -25.83 -7.89
C THR A 671 28.81 -26.82 -7.92
N LYS A 672 29.68 -26.70 -8.94
CA LYS A 672 30.89 -27.54 -9.06
C LYS A 672 31.86 -27.38 -7.88
N SER A 673 31.82 -26.23 -7.20
CA SER A 673 32.71 -25.91 -6.08
C SER A 673 31.96 -25.06 -5.05
N PRO A 674 31.12 -25.67 -4.19
CA PRO A 674 30.25 -24.94 -3.26
C PRO A 674 31.02 -23.98 -2.34
N LYS A 675 32.20 -24.41 -1.87
CA LYS A 675 33.08 -23.58 -1.04
C LYS A 675 33.56 -22.32 -1.78
N GLN A 676 33.91 -22.44 -3.06
CA GLN A 676 34.34 -21.29 -3.86
C GLN A 676 33.17 -20.38 -4.22
N SER A 677 32.01 -20.95 -4.57
CA SER A 677 30.79 -20.20 -4.83
C SER A 677 30.33 -19.39 -3.61
N ASN A 678 30.31 -19.99 -2.42
CA ASN A 678 30.00 -19.25 -1.19
C ASN A 678 31.01 -18.12 -0.93
N LYS A 679 32.32 -18.39 -1.11
CA LYS A 679 33.35 -17.36 -0.96
C LYS A 679 33.17 -16.21 -1.97
N GLY A 680 32.76 -16.52 -3.20
CA GLY A 680 32.47 -15.53 -4.24
C GLY A 680 31.27 -14.65 -3.87
N MET A 681 30.16 -15.26 -3.47
CA MET A 681 28.97 -14.55 -3.01
C MET A 681 29.29 -13.65 -1.82
N CYS A 682 30.02 -14.16 -0.82
CA CYS A 682 30.38 -13.36 0.34
C CYS A 682 31.32 -12.21 0.02
N LYS A 683 32.28 -12.43 -0.90
CA LYS A 683 33.12 -11.34 -1.40
C LYS A 683 32.28 -10.23 -2.07
N TYR A 684 31.31 -10.60 -2.91
CA TYR A 684 30.39 -9.62 -3.53
C TYR A 684 29.59 -8.86 -2.47
N ILE A 685 29.05 -9.54 -1.46
CA ILE A 685 28.31 -8.91 -0.36
C ILE A 685 29.21 -7.94 0.41
N GLU A 686 30.44 -8.33 0.72
CA GLU A 686 31.42 -7.49 1.42
C GLU A 686 31.77 -6.22 0.64
N GLU A 687 32.17 -6.37 -0.63
CA GLU A 687 32.50 -5.24 -1.52
C GLU A 687 31.30 -4.30 -1.70
N ARG A 688 30.09 -4.86 -1.79
CA ARG A 688 28.86 -4.08 -1.86
C ARG A 688 28.59 -3.30 -0.57
N VAL A 689 28.73 -3.92 0.60
CA VAL A 689 28.56 -3.23 1.89
C VAL A 689 29.57 -2.10 2.04
N GLU A 690 30.83 -2.30 1.65
CA GLU A 690 31.86 -1.25 1.67
C GLU A 690 31.50 -0.08 0.76
N TYR A 691 31.04 -0.36 -0.46
CA TYR A 691 30.55 0.67 -1.38
C TYR A 691 29.34 1.43 -0.81
N LEU A 692 28.38 0.73 -0.22
CA LEU A 692 27.20 1.36 0.37
C LEU A 692 27.59 2.23 1.57
N LYS A 693 28.54 1.81 2.41
CA LYS A 693 29.08 2.65 3.49
C LYS A 693 29.75 3.93 2.98
N SER A 694 30.49 3.86 1.88
CA SER A 694 31.17 5.06 1.33
C SER A 694 30.21 6.04 0.63
N THR A 695 28.98 5.61 0.36
CA THR A 695 27.96 6.40 -0.36
C THR A 695 26.69 6.64 0.46
N THR A 696 26.71 6.26 1.74
CA THR A 696 25.55 6.47 2.63
C THR A 696 25.36 7.95 2.91
N TRP A 697 24.10 8.36 3.10
CA TRP A 697 23.74 9.71 3.53
C TRP A 697 23.52 9.79 5.04
N ASN A 698 23.64 8.67 5.75
CA ASN A 698 23.59 8.63 7.20
C ASN A 698 25.01 8.80 7.74
N ASP A 699 25.29 9.95 8.35
CA ASP A 699 26.46 10.07 9.21
C ASP A 699 26.26 9.11 10.39
N TYR A 700 26.90 7.94 10.36
CA TYR A 700 26.86 6.95 11.44
C TYR A 700 27.58 7.41 12.74
N ASP A 701 27.88 8.72 12.84
CA ASP A 701 28.52 9.40 13.98
C ASP A 701 27.51 10.21 14.81
N VAL A 702 26.22 9.80 14.87
CA VAL A 702 25.18 10.44 15.70
C VAL A 702 24.50 9.45 16.64
#